data_AF-A0A7E5X1M2-F1
#
_entry.id   AF-A0A7E5X1M2-F1
#
_cell.length_a   1.000
_cell.length_b   1.000
_cell.length_c   1.000
_cell.angle_alpha   90.00
_cell.angle_beta   90.00
_cell.angle_gamma   90.00
#
_symmetry.space_group_name_H-M   'P 1'
#
loop_
_entity.id
_entity.type
_entity.pdbx_description
1 polymer ?
#
loop_
_entity_poly.entity_id
_entity_poly.type
_entity_poly.pdbx_seq_one_letter_code
_entity_poly.pdbx_strand_id
1 'polypeptide(L)'
;MESSRSCSRYRRRHGHAWKSSAIYLIVTIACVNAQDITACCDKAEGTCRSVCDKMSLVEIASNTSTFEQWVPNIYRFCTPRLIEFWICMNKTIQEVVSGSGWWGRACCSLGRLTSCRHACAMAANESSLVGAGACRRSDEIAFFDCVQRQEEAQQCCSQTQSMMCHEECQKALWRLGQSRVDLQARATALQACEESPDLMRCLRDLTDSVVSTDTFKYLSCCRESNRQECQPTCERVLRSTGVLQEIVEALEDDCGAPAIHDGFWQCFLKKDAPPEPKDLIPHDISKLHCCQKAVTINCRRLCFETFNTGWQTNWQKFYSECLGDPQEIVLSECMDDVDAPCSLGCAGLTYCSQLNSRPTTLFRSCTAQADLEAHLAVAEQKGSGVLIISGMELPLKNSTQCPIDIWKSVACALHVKPCTAKGHSSLLCAEECASLVSSCVEWSRAPHTLTARALCARLTPTDPNAPCVPLHQFMSPSTEAPLLSAKEVVTSPCSGSPCNASQTCVINRNCLRGGNCQRFTCVDGCSLGDSSTQMVPVGSWVRVPMASSLHKACFKICRCGMKGLVDCQPLPCVEMENCQLHDREVMQGEKYYMECNACACRGGERVCARRACGRGATLPCYCPPHHLPVRAARTPYPNACLAKCAGATDGEIEFGTSSVCASATCGRRHVCIPAPNVCLSRLQTSCPQYHCASTVNCNSQPVLPVCDTDGRTHANACHLVMSGRKFAYWGVCMEGCSAAGPVCGVNGVTYISECAAWAEYVSVDYAGPCLAVGPISDLMEPKCTFDRIICPPLKNQNCLGFTAPGACCPKCGGALRILYSKKQIDRALYGTNISASVINLNNILKALERHVKIAECALRGYLTIELEIFVTVETMLDNPTDLQLNVCILEAEKIADMINRESVLITSDLGLSSLTYALTVHTYPTQGANSVRLSIGALLACLGIYVLR
;
A
#
# COMPACT_ATOMS: atom_id res chain seq x y z
N MET A 1 -23.61 -36.52 -63.15
CA MET A 1 -24.56 -35.48 -62.69
C MET A 1 -23.71 -34.35 -62.12
N GLU A 2 -23.25 -33.44 -62.99
CA GLU A 2 -23.92 -32.14 -63.26
C GLU A 2 -24.05 -31.28 -61.99
N SER A 3 -23.63 -30.02 -61.95
CA SER A 3 -22.87 -29.18 -62.86
C SER A 3 -22.42 -27.95 -62.04
N SER A 4 -21.28 -27.35 -62.44
CA SER A 4 -21.08 -25.91 -62.67
C SER A 4 -21.35 -24.92 -61.51
N ARG A 5 -20.45 -24.03 -61.07
CA ARG A 5 -19.63 -22.96 -61.73
C ARG A 5 -19.98 -21.67 -60.97
N SER A 6 -19.13 -20.65 -60.81
CA SER A 6 -17.71 -20.41 -61.08
C SER A 6 -17.39 -19.00 -60.56
N CYS A 7 -16.12 -18.74 -60.25
CA CYS A 7 -15.27 -17.64 -60.77
C CYS A 7 -14.20 -17.29 -59.73
N SER A 8 -12.96 -17.77 -59.86
CA SER A 8 -11.89 -17.28 -60.76
C SER A 8 -11.42 -15.87 -60.37
N ARG A 9 -10.13 -15.64 -60.09
CA ARG A 9 -8.99 -15.76 -61.03
C ARG A 9 -7.71 -16.24 -60.29
N TYR A 10 -6.98 -17.23 -60.80
CA TYR A 10 -5.97 -17.19 -61.90
C TYR A 10 -4.67 -16.51 -61.43
N ARG A 11 -3.44 -17.03 -61.62
CA ARG A 11 -2.86 -18.18 -62.35
C ARG A 11 -1.38 -18.23 -61.88
N ARG A 12 -0.78 -19.42 -61.65
CA ARG A 12 0.20 -20.13 -62.53
C ARG A 12 1.46 -19.32 -62.91
N ARG A 13 2.67 -19.88 -63.03
CA ARG A 13 3.15 -21.26 -63.23
C ARG A 13 4.69 -21.23 -63.03
N HIS A 14 5.28 -22.26 -62.41
CA HIS A 14 6.19 -23.28 -63.03
C HIS A 14 7.36 -22.73 -63.85
N GLY A 15 8.59 -23.23 -63.79
CA GLY A 15 9.18 -24.47 -63.26
C GLY A 15 10.66 -24.44 -63.67
N HIS A 16 11.60 -25.04 -62.96
CA HIS A 16 12.14 -26.39 -63.18
C HIS A 16 13.27 -26.54 -62.14
N ALA A 17 13.21 -27.55 -61.27
CA ALA A 17 13.85 -28.85 -61.45
C ALA A 17 15.39 -28.82 -61.41
N TRP A 18 15.91 -29.19 -60.23
CA TRP A 18 16.93 -30.24 -60.04
C TRP A 18 18.36 -29.96 -60.55
N LYS A 19 19.24 -29.62 -59.59
CA LYS A 19 20.45 -30.36 -59.16
C LYS A 19 21.62 -29.42 -58.88
N SER A 20 21.82 -29.14 -57.59
CA SER A 20 23.15 -29.08 -56.99
C SER A 20 22.98 -29.09 -55.47
N SER A 21 23.21 -30.26 -54.88
CA SER A 21 23.57 -30.37 -53.48
C SER A 21 24.90 -29.65 -53.24
N ALA A 22 25.05 -29.16 -52.01
CA ALA A 22 26.19 -28.44 -51.44
C ALA A 22 26.16 -26.92 -51.70
N ILE A 23 26.27 -26.16 -50.61
CA ILE A 23 26.24 -24.70 -50.50
C ILE A 23 24.81 -24.11 -50.38
N TYR A 24 24.08 -24.43 -49.30
CA TYR A 24 23.04 -23.55 -48.70
C TYR A 24 22.68 -24.09 -47.30
N LEU A 25 23.67 -24.18 -46.42
CA LEU A 25 23.47 -24.31 -44.96
C LEU A 25 24.18 -23.18 -44.20
N ILE A 26 24.34 -22.04 -44.88
CA ILE A 26 24.73 -20.75 -44.33
C ILE A 26 23.91 -19.74 -45.14
N VAL A 27 23.30 -18.75 -44.47
CA VAL A 27 22.29 -17.80 -44.99
C VAL A 27 20.84 -18.29 -44.80
N THR A 28 20.39 -18.29 -43.55
CA THR A 28 19.06 -17.78 -43.12
C THR A 28 18.99 -17.74 -41.59
N ILE A 29 19.91 -17.02 -40.96
CA ILE A 29 19.67 -16.35 -39.67
C ILE A 29 20.33 -14.98 -39.79
N ALA A 30 19.56 -14.00 -40.26
CA ALA A 30 19.89 -12.60 -40.12
C ALA A 30 18.61 -11.87 -39.69
N CYS A 31 18.02 -12.33 -38.58
CA CYS A 31 17.46 -11.37 -37.64
C CYS A 31 18.69 -10.66 -37.05
N VAL A 32 18.84 -9.38 -37.36
CA VAL A 32 19.92 -8.53 -36.86
C VAL A 32 19.74 -8.40 -35.35
N ASN A 33 20.37 -9.31 -34.60
CA ASN A 33 20.53 -9.15 -33.16
C ASN A 33 21.59 -8.08 -32.94
N ALA A 34 21.20 -6.97 -32.30
CA ALA A 34 22.13 -5.99 -31.77
C ALA A 34 23.13 -6.72 -30.84
N GLN A 35 24.42 -6.67 -31.18
CA GLN A 35 25.47 -7.29 -30.36
C GLN A 35 25.86 -6.30 -29.26
N ASP A 36 25.58 -6.67 -28.01
CA ASP A 36 25.94 -5.91 -26.82
C ASP A 36 27.47 -5.94 -26.58
N ILE A 37 28.06 -4.86 -26.07
CA ILE A 37 29.51 -4.74 -25.82
C ILE A 37 29.98 -5.83 -24.84
N THR A 38 29.10 -6.21 -23.92
CA THR A 38 29.28 -7.30 -22.95
C THR A 38 29.56 -8.64 -23.63
N ALA A 39 28.92 -8.91 -24.77
CA ALA A 39 29.14 -10.12 -25.56
C ALA A 39 30.51 -10.15 -26.27
N CYS A 40 31.11 -8.98 -26.53
CA CYS A 40 32.49 -8.89 -27.00
C CYS A 40 33.47 -9.03 -25.82
N CYS A 41 33.17 -8.44 -24.65
CA CYS A 41 34.01 -8.53 -23.46
C CYS A 41 34.12 -9.94 -22.88
N ASP A 42 33.09 -10.78 -23.06
CA ASP A 42 33.13 -12.20 -22.71
C ASP A 42 34.16 -13.01 -23.51
N LYS A 43 34.63 -12.47 -24.65
CA LYS A 43 35.70 -13.06 -25.48
C LYS A 43 37.11 -12.59 -25.11
N ALA A 44 37.23 -11.73 -24.09
CA ALA A 44 38.49 -11.28 -23.54
C ALA A 44 38.83 -12.02 -22.24
N GLU A 45 40.12 -12.11 -21.89
CA GLU A 45 40.59 -12.75 -20.67
C GLU A 45 41.43 -11.80 -19.81
N GLY A 46 41.41 -12.01 -18.49
CA GLY A 46 42.25 -11.30 -17.52
C GLY A 46 41.97 -9.80 -17.43
N THR A 47 43.03 -8.99 -17.40
CA THR A 47 42.95 -7.52 -17.24
C THR A 47 42.22 -6.86 -18.40
N CYS A 48 42.31 -7.40 -19.62
CA CYS A 48 41.56 -6.91 -20.78
C CYS A 48 40.05 -7.00 -20.56
N ARG A 49 39.54 -8.12 -20.02
CA ARG A 49 38.12 -8.27 -19.68
C ARG A 49 37.66 -7.28 -18.62
N SER A 50 38.46 -7.09 -17.57
CA SER A 50 38.12 -6.14 -16.50
C SER A 50 38.06 -4.68 -16.96
N VAL A 51 38.84 -4.33 -17.98
CA VAL A 51 38.81 -3.01 -18.62
C VAL A 51 37.62 -2.93 -19.58
N CYS A 52 37.34 -4.01 -20.32
CA CYS A 52 36.21 -4.12 -21.23
C CYS A 52 34.84 -4.04 -20.52
N ASP A 53 34.67 -4.77 -19.41
CA ASP A 53 33.41 -4.83 -18.66
C ASP A 53 33.05 -3.51 -17.96
N LYS A 54 34.02 -2.61 -17.79
CA LYS A 54 33.78 -1.26 -17.24
C LYS A 54 33.29 -0.26 -18.29
N MET A 55 33.07 -0.69 -19.53
CA MET A 55 32.70 0.18 -20.64
C MET A 55 31.19 0.23 -20.84
N SER A 56 30.65 1.43 -20.94
CA SER A 56 29.28 1.67 -21.34
C SER A 56 29.24 2.20 -22.78
N LEU A 57 28.61 1.44 -23.68
CA LEU A 57 28.36 1.86 -25.07
C LEU A 57 27.63 3.22 -25.12
N VAL A 58 26.76 3.46 -24.14
CA VAL A 58 25.93 4.68 -24.05
C VAL A 58 26.76 5.90 -23.61
N GLU A 59 27.70 5.71 -22.70
CA GLU A 59 28.62 6.79 -22.26
C GLU A 59 29.63 7.13 -23.37
N ILE A 60 30.09 6.13 -24.10
CA ILE A 60 30.99 6.30 -25.24
C ILE A 60 30.27 7.04 -26.38
N ALA A 61 29.00 6.72 -26.66
CA ALA A 61 28.21 7.38 -27.70
C ALA A 61 27.74 8.80 -27.31
N SER A 62 27.64 9.13 -26.01
CA SER A 62 27.18 10.44 -25.51
C SER A 62 28.30 11.41 -25.12
N ASN A 63 29.56 10.96 -25.14
CA ASN A 63 30.73 11.79 -24.81
C ASN A 63 31.98 11.44 -25.65
N THR A 64 32.30 12.32 -26.60
CA THR A 64 33.46 12.18 -27.51
C THR A 64 34.80 12.11 -26.76
N SER A 65 34.94 12.85 -25.65
CA SER A 65 36.17 12.83 -24.82
C SER A 65 36.44 11.47 -24.15
N THR A 66 35.37 10.71 -23.86
CA THR A 66 35.48 9.39 -23.23
C THR A 66 35.94 8.34 -24.26
N PHE A 67 35.58 8.49 -25.53
CA PHE A 67 36.05 7.64 -26.63
C PHE A 67 37.56 7.83 -26.91
N GLU A 68 38.06 9.06 -26.88
CA GLU A 68 39.49 9.36 -27.08
C GLU A 68 40.38 8.81 -25.96
N GLN A 69 39.88 8.76 -24.72
CA GLN A 69 40.56 8.12 -23.59
C GLN A 69 40.47 6.58 -23.62
N TRP A 70 39.48 6.05 -24.31
CA TRP A 70 39.13 4.64 -24.35
C TRP A 70 40.00 3.83 -25.32
N VAL A 71 40.20 4.34 -26.55
CA VAL A 71 40.99 3.66 -27.58
C VAL A 71 42.39 3.28 -27.07
N PRO A 72 43.19 4.20 -26.48
CA PRO A 72 44.54 3.88 -26.01
C PRO A 72 44.55 2.86 -24.87
N ASN A 73 43.55 2.87 -23.99
CA ASN A 73 43.45 1.96 -22.85
C ASN A 73 43.15 0.52 -23.27
N ILE A 74 42.28 0.32 -24.26
CA ILE A 74 42.03 -1.02 -24.83
C ILE A 74 43.29 -1.58 -25.49
N TYR A 75 43.94 -0.80 -26.36
CA TYR A 75 45.17 -1.26 -27.03
C TYR A 75 46.33 -1.49 -26.05
N ARG A 76 46.31 -0.84 -24.88
CA ARG A 76 47.30 -1.03 -23.81
C ARG A 76 47.08 -2.29 -22.98
N PHE A 77 45.83 -2.67 -22.70
CA PHE A 77 45.50 -3.78 -21.81
C PHE A 77 45.04 -5.06 -22.52
N CYS A 78 44.75 -5.00 -23.82
CA CYS A 78 44.31 -6.13 -24.64
C CYS A 78 45.38 -6.53 -25.68
N THR A 79 45.77 -7.81 -25.70
CA THR A 79 46.81 -8.28 -26.63
C THR A 79 46.26 -8.46 -28.06
N PRO A 80 47.07 -8.25 -29.12
CA PRO A 80 46.63 -8.46 -30.51
C PRO A 80 46.27 -9.91 -30.86
N ARG A 81 46.61 -10.88 -29.98
CA ARG A 81 46.35 -12.31 -30.18
C ARG A 81 44.90 -12.72 -29.92
N LEU A 82 44.09 -11.85 -29.33
CA LEU A 82 42.66 -12.08 -29.07
C LEU A 82 41.82 -11.81 -30.33
N ILE A 83 41.98 -12.66 -31.36
CA ILE A 83 41.44 -12.42 -32.70
C ILE A 83 39.91 -12.27 -32.70
N GLU A 84 39.18 -13.15 -32.00
CA GLU A 84 37.71 -13.07 -31.95
C GLU A 84 37.18 -11.84 -31.20
N PHE A 85 37.89 -11.42 -30.15
CA PHE A 85 37.62 -10.19 -29.43
C PHE A 85 37.82 -8.99 -30.36
N TRP A 86 38.95 -8.91 -31.06
CA TRP A 86 39.23 -7.79 -31.97
C TRP A 86 38.29 -7.76 -33.18
N ILE A 87 37.83 -8.90 -33.70
CA ILE A 87 36.80 -8.93 -34.75
C ILE A 87 35.48 -8.35 -34.24
N CYS A 88 35.05 -8.76 -33.04
CA CYS A 88 33.83 -8.26 -32.40
C CYS A 88 33.93 -6.76 -32.11
N MET A 89 35.03 -6.36 -31.47
CA MET A 89 35.28 -4.97 -31.09
C MET A 89 35.45 -4.06 -32.29
N ASN A 90 36.18 -4.47 -33.33
CA ASN A 90 36.38 -3.63 -34.51
C ASN A 90 35.06 -3.44 -35.28
N LYS A 91 34.17 -4.44 -35.29
CA LYS A 91 32.82 -4.30 -35.84
C LYS A 91 31.97 -3.31 -35.03
N THR A 92 31.97 -3.44 -33.70
CA THR A 92 31.26 -2.50 -32.82
C THR A 92 31.84 -1.08 -32.92
N ILE A 93 33.16 -0.93 -33.03
CA ILE A 93 33.84 0.34 -33.27
C ILE A 93 33.41 0.93 -34.61
N GLN A 94 33.41 0.14 -35.68
CA GLN A 94 32.99 0.61 -37.00
C GLN A 94 31.53 1.08 -36.98
N GLU A 95 30.63 0.36 -36.31
CA GLU A 95 29.22 0.76 -36.19
C GLU A 95 29.06 2.05 -35.34
N VAL A 96 29.79 2.20 -34.23
CA VAL A 96 29.80 3.43 -33.40
C VAL A 96 30.40 4.63 -34.16
N VAL A 97 31.51 4.43 -34.87
CA VAL A 97 32.20 5.47 -35.64
C VAL A 97 31.38 5.89 -36.87
N SER A 98 30.71 4.94 -37.54
CA SER A 98 29.86 5.21 -38.70
C SER A 98 28.63 6.08 -38.39
N GLY A 99 28.16 6.09 -37.14
CA GLY A 99 27.05 6.91 -36.68
C GLY A 99 27.45 8.17 -35.91
N SER A 100 28.75 8.47 -35.79
CA SER A 100 29.29 9.58 -34.98
C SER A 100 28.81 10.99 -35.38
N GLY A 101 28.25 11.15 -36.58
CA GLY A 101 27.66 12.41 -37.06
C GLY A 101 26.23 12.69 -36.58
N TRP A 102 25.56 11.75 -35.90
CA TRP A 102 24.19 11.97 -35.44
C TRP A 102 24.13 12.60 -34.04
N TRP A 103 23.72 13.87 -33.99
CA TRP A 103 23.60 14.70 -32.80
C TRP A 103 22.61 14.15 -31.75
N GLY A 104 21.64 13.32 -32.16
CA GLY A 104 20.68 12.68 -31.24
C GLY A 104 21.33 11.69 -30.26
N ARG A 105 22.59 11.29 -30.50
CA ARG A 105 23.35 10.40 -29.62
C ARG A 105 23.69 11.01 -28.28
N ALA A 106 23.82 12.33 -28.23
CA ALA A 106 23.96 13.06 -26.98
C ALA A 106 22.82 12.67 -26.03
N CYS A 107 21.59 12.51 -26.55
CA CYS A 107 20.38 12.18 -25.78
C CYS A 107 20.28 10.72 -25.31
N CYS A 108 21.14 9.79 -25.76
CA CYS A 108 20.97 8.35 -25.47
C CYS A 108 20.97 7.99 -23.98
N SER A 109 21.61 8.79 -23.12
CA SER A 109 21.60 8.56 -21.66
C SER A 109 20.22 8.80 -21.02
N LEU A 110 19.32 9.54 -21.70
CA LEU A 110 17.96 9.87 -21.22
C LEU A 110 16.93 8.76 -21.50
N GLY A 111 17.24 7.77 -22.33
CA GLY A 111 16.32 6.66 -22.60
C GLY A 111 15.96 5.90 -21.31
N ARG A 112 14.73 5.44 -21.15
CA ARG A 112 14.22 4.69 -19.99
C ARG A 112 14.45 3.18 -20.16
N LEU A 113 14.28 2.67 -21.38
CA LEU A 113 14.53 1.28 -21.76
C LEU A 113 16.00 1.09 -22.17
N THR A 114 16.64 0.05 -21.62
CA THR A 114 18.01 -0.32 -21.99
C THR A 114 18.11 -0.65 -23.48
N SER A 115 17.13 -1.35 -24.04
CA SER A 115 17.03 -1.63 -25.48
C SER A 115 17.05 -0.36 -26.33
N CYS A 116 16.36 0.70 -25.87
CA CYS A 116 16.33 1.99 -26.55
C CYS A 116 17.67 2.74 -26.41
N ARG A 117 18.30 2.73 -25.22
CA ARG A 117 19.64 3.31 -25.03
C ARG A 117 20.68 2.66 -25.93
N HIS A 118 20.66 1.34 -26.04
CA HIS A 118 21.58 0.59 -26.90
C HIS A 118 21.30 0.82 -28.39
N ALA A 119 20.04 0.82 -28.80
CA ALA A 119 19.67 1.16 -30.17
C ALA A 119 20.08 2.61 -30.53
N CYS A 120 19.88 3.56 -29.60
CA CYS A 120 20.33 4.95 -29.72
C CYS A 120 21.84 5.07 -29.87
N ALA A 121 22.61 4.34 -29.05
CA ALA A 121 24.06 4.32 -29.10
C ALA A 121 24.62 3.66 -30.38
N MET A 122 23.77 3.11 -31.27
CA MET A 122 24.16 2.54 -32.56
C MET A 122 23.40 3.16 -33.75
N ALA A 123 22.45 4.07 -33.51
CA ALA A 123 21.61 4.66 -34.54
C ALA A 123 22.31 5.73 -35.38
N ALA A 124 22.03 5.76 -36.67
CA ALA A 124 22.57 6.79 -37.59
C ALA A 124 21.60 7.98 -37.77
N ASN A 125 20.33 7.82 -37.42
CA ASN A 125 19.28 8.82 -37.52
C ASN A 125 18.06 8.43 -36.66
N GLU A 126 17.12 9.35 -36.46
CA GLU A 126 15.92 9.09 -35.66
C GLU A 126 15.03 7.98 -36.25
N SER A 127 14.92 7.89 -37.59
CA SER A 127 14.06 6.89 -38.25
C SER A 127 14.54 5.46 -38.03
N SER A 128 15.85 5.23 -37.85
CA SER A 128 16.41 3.92 -37.49
C SER A 128 15.99 3.44 -36.10
N LEU A 129 15.62 4.34 -35.19
CA LEU A 129 15.16 4.00 -33.83
C LEU A 129 13.72 3.54 -33.77
N VAL A 130 12.87 4.22 -34.53
CA VAL A 130 11.43 3.92 -34.60
C VAL A 130 11.18 2.72 -35.53
N GLY A 131 11.90 2.64 -36.66
CA GLY A 131 11.75 1.57 -37.64
C GLY A 131 12.22 0.19 -37.16
N ALA A 132 13.18 0.14 -36.23
CA ALA A 132 13.64 -1.09 -35.59
C ALA A 132 12.74 -1.57 -34.44
N GLY A 133 11.69 -0.82 -34.07
CA GLY A 133 10.80 -1.14 -32.95
C GLY A 133 11.47 -1.07 -31.57
N ALA A 134 12.71 -0.55 -31.49
CA ALA A 134 13.51 -0.53 -30.27
C ALA A 134 13.19 0.65 -29.34
N CYS A 135 12.69 1.76 -29.90
CA CYS A 135 12.26 2.96 -29.17
C CYS A 135 10.86 3.40 -29.64
N ARG A 136 9.95 3.65 -28.70
CA ARG A 136 8.61 4.18 -29.00
C ARG A 136 8.45 5.58 -28.40
N ARG A 137 7.98 6.55 -29.21
CA ARG A 137 7.82 7.95 -28.77
C ARG A 137 6.96 8.12 -27.52
N SER A 138 5.91 7.31 -27.33
CA SER A 138 5.06 7.34 -26.12
C SER A 138 5.76 6.87 -24.85
N ASP A 139 6.80 6.04 -24.99
CA ASP A 139 7.42 5.32 -23.88
C ASP A 139 8.72 6.02 -23.42
N GLU A 140 9.21 6.98 -24.20
CA GLU A 140 10.53 7.61 -24.15
C GLU A 140 10.46 9.14 -24.36
N ILE A 141 9.48 9.80 -23.71
CA ILE A 141 9.13 11.21 -23.93
C ILE A 141 10.36 12.15 -23.77
N ALA A 142 11.04 12.09 -22.63
CA ALA A 142 12.20 12.96 -22.36
C ALA A 142 13.38 12.73 -23.32
N PHE A 143 13.53 11.50 -23.83
CA PHE A 143 14.54 11.17 -24.83
C PHE A 143 14.22 11.81 -26.18
N PHE A 144 12.99 11.62 -26.68
CA PHE A 144 12.58 12.21 -27.95
C PHE A 144 12.45 13.74 -27.89
N ASP A 145 12.09 14.31 -26.74
CA ASP A 145 12.11 15.76 -26.53
C ASP A 145 13.53 16.33 -26.61
N CYS A 146 14.53 15.62 -26.06
CA CYS A 146 15.94 16.00 -26.21
C CYS A 146 16.41 15.90 -27.66
N VAL A 147 16.04 14.81 -28.36
CA VAL A 147 16.36 14.65 -29.79
C VAL A 147 15.73 15.81 -30.58
N GLN A 148 14.46 16.12 -30.39
CA GLN A 148 13.82 17.23 -31.08
C GLN A 148 14.51 18.59 -30.82
N ARG A 149 14.87 18.89 -29.57
CA ARG A 149 15.59 20.14 -29.24
C ARG A 149 16.98 20.20 -29.86
N GLN A 150 17.65 19.06 -29.99
CA GLN A 150 18.95 18.98 -30.65
C GLN A 150 18.82 19.12 -32.18
N GLU A 151 17.69 18.72 -32.76
CA GLU A 151 17.37 18.99 -34.17
C GLU A 151 17.26 20.48 -34.43
N GLU A 152 16.48 21.17 -33.59
CA GLU A 152 16.28 22.61 -33.62
C GLU A 152 17.63 23.35 -33.46
N ALA A 153 18.49 22.89 -32.54
CA ALA A 153 19.84 23.43 -32.35
C ALA A 153 20.76 23.25 -33.57
N GLN A 154 20.67 22.13 -34.27
CA GLN A 154 21.46 21.90 -35.48
C GLN A 154 20.96 22.73 -36.67
N GLN A 155 19.65 22.83 -36.82
CA GLN A 155 19.05 23.75 -37.79
C GLN A 155 19.49 25.19 -37.51
N CYS A 156 19.61 25.58 -36.24
CA CYS A 156 20.16 26.87 -35.82
C CYS A 156 21.60 27.05 -36.32
N CYS A 157 22.54 26.21 -35.89
CA CYS A 157 23.96 26.38 -36.23
C CYS A 157 24.28 26.20 -37.71
N SER A 158 23.43 25.51 -38.48
CA SER A 158 23.59 25.34 -39.92
C SER A 158 23.42 26.62 -40.76
N GLN A 159 22.92 27.70 -40.15
CA GLN A 159 22.63 28.96 -40.84
C GLN A 159 23.87 29.80 -41.20
N THR A 160 25.07 29.40 -40.77
CA THR A 160 26.30 30.20 -40.94
C THR A 160 27.28 29.60 -41.92
N GLN A 161 27.96 30.45 -42.69
CA GLN A 161 29.05 30.06 -43.59
C GLN A 161 30.43 30.09 -42.93
N SER A 162 30.55 30.67 -41.73
CA SER A 162 31.80 30.72 -40.97
C SER A 162 32.02 29.41 -40.20
N MET A 163 33.12 28.73 -40.52
CA MET A 163 33.53 27.49 -39.84
C MET A 163 33.73 27.68 -38.33
N MET A 164 34.32 28.80 -37.93
CA MET A 164 34.57 29.13 -36.51
C MET A 164 33.27 29.34 -35.73
N CYS A 165 32.33 30.08 -36.31
CA CYS A 165 31.03 30.31 -35.68
C CYS A 165 30.19 29.02 -35.63
N HIS A 166 30.23 28.20 -36.67
CA HIS A 166 29.54 26.91 -36.70
C HIS A 166 30.02 25.98 -35.58
N GLU A 167 31.34 25.87 -35.38
CA GLU A 167 31.92 25.03 -34.33
C GLU A 167 31.59 25.53 -32.92
N GLU A 168 31.72 26.84 -32.66
CA GLU A 168 31.41 27.40 -31.34
C GLU A 168 29.91 27.38 -31.04
N CYS A 169 29.05 27.59 -32.03
CA CYS A 169 27.60 27.41 -31.91
C CYS A 169 27.24 25.98 -31.54
N GLN A 170 27.83 24.98 -32.21
CA GLN A 170 27.58 23.57 -31.90
C GLN A 170 28.04 23.20 -30.48
N LYS A 171 29.16 23.75 -30.01
CA LYS A 171 29.64 23.55 -28.64
C LYS A 171 28.69 24.16 -27.60
N ALA A 172 28.21 25.39 -27.85
CA ALA A 172 27.30 26.08 -26.93
C ALA A 172 25.93 25.38 -26.81
N LEU A 173 25.46 24.77 -27.89
CA LEU A 173 24.17 24.07 -27.94
C LEU A 173 24.30 22.56 -27.68
N TRP A 174 25.51 22.04 -27.48
CA TRP A 174 25.76 20.63 -27.20
C TRP A 174 25.13 20.22 -25.86
N ARG A 175 24.20 19.25 -25.90
CA ARG A 175 23.42 18.70 -24.76
C ARG A 175 22.26 19.56 -24.26
N LEU A 176 21.69 20.41 -25.12
CA LEU A 176 20.37 20.99 -24.88
C LEU A 176 19.36 19.88 -24.54
N GLY A 177 18.90 19.84 -23.28
CA GLY A 177 17.98 18.82 -22.75
C GLY A 177 18.54 17.91 -21.65
N GLN A 178 19.85 17.95 -21.33
CA GLN A 178 20.45 17.09 -20.29
C GLN A 178 21.01 17.82 -19.06
N SER A 179 21.48 19.07 -19.20
CA SER A 179 22.09 19.85 -18.12
C SER A 179 22.01 21.37 -18.40
N ARG A 180 22.36 22.20 -17.41
CA ARG A 180 22.48 23.67 -17.57
C ARG A 180 23.45 24.00 -18.72
N VAL A 181 23.10 24.99 -19.55
CA VAL A 181 23.95 25.50 -20.63
C VAL A 181 25.25 26.05 -20.03
N ASP A 182 26.39 25.71 -20.61
CA ASP A 182 27.68 26.27 -20.22
C ASP A 182 27.71 27.76 -20.62
N LEU A 183 27.63 28.63 -19.61
CA LEU A 183 27.58 30.09 -19.78
C LEU A 183 28.82 30.62 -20.49
N GLN A 184 29.97 29.95 -20.32
CA GLN A 184 31.22 30.37 -20.95
C GLN A 184 31.24 29.98 -22.43
N ALA A 185 30.75 28.79 -22.78
CA ALA A 185 30.57 28.38 -24.17
C ALA A 185 29.51 29.23 -24.91
N ARG A 186 28.45 29.66 -24.21
CA ARG A 186 27.46 30.60 -24.76
C ARG A 186 28.09 31.96 -25.09
N ALA A 187 28.89 32.51 -24.18
CA ALA A 187 29.54 33.80 -24.39
C ALA A 187 30.53 33.77 -25.57
N THR A 188 31.33 32.70 -25.69
CA THR A 188 32.26 32.54 -26.82
C THR A 188 31.54 32.37 -28.15
N ALA A 189 30.42 31.63 -28.18
CA ALA A 189 29.60 31.49 -29.39
C ALA A 189 28.93 32.81 -29.81
N LEU A 190 28.41 33.60 -28.85
CA LEU A 190 27.81 34.90 -29.14
C LEU A 190 28.84 35.90 -29.71
N GLN A 191 30.10 35.84 -29.25
CA GLN A 191 31.18 36.67 -29.76
C GLN A 191 31.69 36.20 -31.13
N ALA A 192 31.83 34.89 -31.34
CA ALA A 192 32.29 34.32 -32.61
C ALA A 192 31.26 34.45 -33.75
N CYS A 193 29.97 34.64 -33.42
CA CYS A 193 28.86 34.67 -34.36
C CYS A 193 28.21 36.05 -34.54
N GLU A 194 28.88 37.12 -34.09
CA GLU A 194 28.37 38.51 -34.11
C GLU A 194 27.94 38.97 -35.52
N GLU A 195 28.59 38.47 -36.57
CA GLU A 195 28.33 38.82 -37.97
C GLU A 195 27.02 38.22 -38.53
N SER A 196 26.32 37.35 -37.80
CA SER A 196 25.10 36.65 -38.24
C SER A 196 23.91 36.92 -37.31
N PRO A 197 23.11 38.00 -37.54
CA PRO A 197 22.07 38.42 -36.61
C PRO A 197 20.91 37.41 -36.44
N ASP A 198 20.57 36.64 -37.48
CA ASP A 198 19.51 35.63 -37.40
C ASP A 198 19.95 34.39 -36.61
N LEU A 199 21.21 33.97 -36.75
CA LEU A 199 21.81 32.94 -35.89
C LEU A 199 21.84 33.43 -34.44
N MET A 200 22.26 34.67 -34.20
CA MET A 200 22.35 35.25 -32.85
C MET A 200 20.98 35.28 -32.14
N ARG A 201 19.89 35.52 -32.88
CA ARG A 201 18.54 35.45 -32.34
C ARG A 201 18.16 34.00 -32.00
N CYS A 202 18.39 33.08 -32.93
CA CYS A 202 18.11 31.66 -32.73
C CYS A 202 18.92 31.03 -31.57
N LEU A 203 20.20 31.39 -31.44
CA LEU A 203 21.07 30.92 -30.36
C LEU A 203 20.61 31.46 -29.00
N ARG A 204 20.13 32.71 -28.94
CA ARG A 204 19.49 33.28 -27.74
C ARG A 204 18.19 32.55 -27.43
N ASP A 205 17.27 32.40 -28.38
CA ASP A 205 15.96 31.76 -28.16
C ASP A 205 16.09 30.31 -27.64
N LEU A 206 17.06 29.54 -28.15
CA LEU A 206 17.31 28.18 -27.68
C LEU A 206 18.01 28.11 -26.30
N THR A 207 18.87 29.09 -25.98
CA THR A 207 19.59 29.16 -24.70
C THR A 207 18.86 29.95 -23.60
N ASP A 208 17.86 30.74 -23.96
CA ASP A 208 17.02 31.55 -23.05
C ASP A 208 15.95 30.69 -22.33
N SER A 209 15.90 29.39 -22.61
CA SER A 209 15.24 28.42 -21.72
C SER A 209 16.01 28.14 -20.41
N VAL A 210 17.15 28.82 -20.18
CA VAL A 210 17.78 28.96 -18.86
C VAL A 210 17.10 30.08 -18.10
N VAL A 211 16.24 29.71 -17.15
CA VAL A 211 15.81 30.47 -15.97
C VAL A 211 16.30 31.93 -15.96
N SER A 212 15.52 32.82 -16.56
CA SER A 212 15.34 34.13 -15.94
C SER A 212 14.77 33.81 -14.55
N THR A 213 15.51 34.07 -13.48
CA THR A 213 14.91 34.05 -12.14
C THR A 213 13.69 34.95 -12.23
N ASP A 214 12.51 34.42 -11.96
CA ASP A 214 11.27 35.19 -12.01
C ASP A 214 11.39 36.34 -10.98
N THR A 215 11.91 37.48 -11.40
CA THR A 215 12.19 38.63 -10.56
C THR A 215 10.89 39.29 -10.11
N PHE A 216 9.78 39.01 -10.80
CA PHE A 216 8.44 39.47 -10.42
C PHE A 216 8.02 38.95 -9.05
N LYS A 217 8.49 37.75 -8.63
CA LYS A 217 8.15 37.20 -7.31
C LYS A 217 8.68 38.03 -6.14
N TYR A 218 9.71 38.85 -6.37
CA TYR A 218 10.31 39.73 -5.37
C TYR A 218 9.82 41.18 -5.45
N LEU A 219 8.96 41.55 -6.41
CA LEU A 219 8.41 42.91 -6.49
C LEU A 219 7.69 43.33 -5.18
N SER A 220 7.07 42.37 -4.48
CA SER A 220 6.47 42.61 -3.18
C SER A 220 7.49 43.05 -2.11
N CYS A 221 8.74 42.59 -2.21
CA CYS A 221 9.81 42.93 -1.28
C CYS A 221 10.29 44.39 -1.42
N CYS A 222 10.11 45.02 -2.58
CA CYS A 222 10.45 46.44 -2.77
C CYS A 222 9.67 47.39 -1.83
N ARG A 223 8.51 46.94 -1.33
CA ARG A 223 7.65 47.70 -0.40
C ARG A 223 8.08 47.59 1.06
N GLU A 224 8.98 46.66 1.37
CA GLU A 224 9.51 46.44 2.73
C GLU A 224 10.70 47.37 3.05
N SER A 225 11.16 48.17 2.08
CA SER A 225 12.25 49.12 2.28
C SER A 225 11.80 50.32 3.11
N ASN A 226 12.63 50.71 4.07
CA ASN A 226 12.46 51.89 4.90
C ASN A 226 12.96 53.19 4.23
N ARG A 227 13.57 53.10 3.02
CA ARG A 227 14.09 54.24 2.26
C ARG A 227 13.14 54.62 1.11
N GLN A 228 12.74 55.90 1.06
CA GLN A 228 11.78 56.39 0.06
C GLN A 228 12.29 56.34 -1.39
N GLU A 229 13.61 56.39 -1.59
CA GLU A 229 14.25 56.38 -2.92
C GLU A 229 14.48 54.96 -3.45
N CYS A 230 14.55 53.96 -2.56
CA CYS A 230 14.85 52.56 -2.89
C CYS A 230 13.67 51.85 -3.58
N GLN A 231 12.43 52.10 -3.15
CA GLN A 231 11.25 51.43 -3.70
C GLN A 231 11.10 51.57 -5.23
N PRO A 232 11.14 52.79 -5.82
CA PRO A 232 11.01 52.93 -7.28
C PRO A 232 12.24 52.40 -8.04
N THR A 233 13.44 52.45 -7.46
CA THR A 233 14.64 51.85 -8.08
C THR A 233 14.57 50.33 -8.05
N CYS A 234 14.13 49.73 -6.95
CA CYS A 234 13.94 48.29 -6.82
C CYS A 234 12.92 47.74 -7.81
N GLU A 235 11.77 48.38 -7.95
CA GLU A 235 10.76 47.96 -8.92
C GLU A 235 11.25 48.08 -10.37
N ARG A 236 12.11 49.07 -10.65
CA ARG A 236 12.72 49.28 -11.98
C ARG A 236 13.76 48.21 -12.29
N VAL A 237 14.70 47.96 -11.37
CA VAL A 237 15.81 47.01 -11.52
C VAL A 237 15.30 45.57 -11.65
N LEU A 238 14.34 45.18 -10.80
CA LEU A 238 13.73 43.84 -10.89
C LEU A 238 12.91 43.62 -12.17
N ARG A 239 12.48 44.69 -12.85
CA ARG A 239 11.79 44.60 -14.15
C ARG A 239 12.75 44.64 -15.35
N SER A 240 13.98 45.11 -15.17
CA SER A 240 14.94 45.33 -16.27
C SER A 240 15.92 44.19 -16.47
N THR A 241 16.37 43.54 -15.40
CA THR A 241 17.47 42.55 -15.45
C THR A 241 17.17 41.34 -14.56
N GLY A 242 17.49 40.15 -15.04
CA GLY A 242 17.33 38.88 -14.31
C GLY A 242 18.65 38.32 -13.75
N VAL A 243 19.71 39.14 -13.75
CA VAL A 243 21.07 38.76 -13.35
C VAL A 243 21.31 39.22 -11.91
N LEU A 244 21.45 38.27 -10.98
CA LEU A 244 21.60 38.52 -9.54
C LEU A 244 22.73 39.51 -9.20
N GLN A 245 23.87 39.41 -9.88
CA GLN A 245 25.03 40.28 -9.63
C GLN A 245 24.69 41.75 -9.96
N GLU A 246 24.08 42.00 -11.11
CA GLU A 246 23.68 43.34 -11.56
C GLU A 246 22.54 43.91 -10.72
N ILE A 247 21.62 43.05 -10.26
CA ILE A 247 20.52 43.46 -9.36
C ILE A 247 21.08 43.94 -8.02
N VAL A 248 22.04 43.22 -7.43
CA VAL A 248 22.62 43.60 -6.14
C VAL A 248 23.42 44.89 -6.26
N GLU A 249 24.25 45.03 -7.29
CA GLU A 249 25.03 46.25 -7.54
C GLU A 249 24.14 47.46 -7.78
N ALA A 250 23.08 47.34 -8.60
CA ALA A 250 22.16 48.44 -8.89
C ALA A 250 21.24 48.81 -7.72
N LEU A 251 21.00 47.89 -6.79
CA LEU A 251 20.24 48.14 -5.56
C LEU A 251 21.12 48.73 -4.45
N GLU A 252 22.41 48.44 -4.42
CA GLU A 252 23.31 48.90 -3.34
C GLU A 252 23.39 50.43 -3.27
N ASP A 253 23.37 51.12 -4.41
CA ASP A 253 23.45 52.57 -4.50
C ASP A 253 22.28 53.29 -3.80
N ASP A 254 21.04 52.87 -4.06
CA ASP A 254 19.82 53.53 -3.55
C ASP A 254 19.23 52.84 -2.29
N CYS A 255 19.41 51.52 -2.16
CA CYS A 255 18.87 50.70 -1.07
C CYS A 255 19.88 50.39 0.04
N GLY A 256 21.17 50.63 -0.20
CA GLY A 256 22.27 50.34 0.74
C GLY A 256 22.72 48.87 0.71
N ALA A 257 23.91 48.61 1.27
CA ALA A 257 24.53 47.30 1.23
C ALA A 257 23.66 46.19 1.86
N PRO A 258 23.71 44.95 1.33
CA PRO A 258 22.93 43.82 1.86
C PRO A 258 23.23 43.55 3.34
N ALA A 259 22.21 43.69 4.19
CA ALA A 259 22.32 43.45 5.63
C ALA A 259 21.28 42.44 6.10
N ILE A 260 21.72 41.40 6.83
CA ILE A 260 20.87 40.28 7.28
C ILE A 260 19.78 40.75 8.27
N HIS A 261 19.95 41.88 8.94
CA HIS A 261 18.98 42.43 9.90
C HIS A 261 17.96 43.38 9.27
N ASP A 262 18.11 43.71 7.98
CA ASP A 262 17.19 44.62 7.28
C ASP A 262 15.99 43.84 6.71
N GLY A 263 14.77 44.28 7.02
CA GLY A 263 13.53 43.64 6.60
C GLY A 263 13.39 43.56 5.08
N PHE A 264 13.93 44.54 4.34
CA PHE A 264 13.98 44.54 2.89
C PHE A 264 14.80 43.37 2.36
N TRP A 265 16.07 43.26 2.79
CA TRP A 265 16.99 42.20 2.34
C TRP A 265 16.58 40.81 2.85
N GLN A 266 15.98 40.72 4.05
CA GLN A 266 15.40 39.47 4.57
C GLN A 266 14.25 38.93 3.72
N CYS A 267 13.45 39.79 3.09
CA CYS A 267 12.33 39.36 2.25
C CYS A 267 12.82 38.54 1.04
N PHE A 268 13.91 38.96 0.40
CA PHE A 268 14.54 38.22 -0.70
C PHE A 268 15.05 36.85 -0.23
N LEU A 269 15.72 36.81 0.92
CA LEU A 269 16.22 35.56 1.52
C LEU A 269 15.09 34.58 1.90
N LYS A 270 13.95 35.07 2.40
CA LYS A 270 12.78 34.22 2.71
C LYS A 270 12.12 33.63 1.47
N LYS A 271 12.11 34.38 0.36
CA LYS A 271 11.54 33.95 -0.92
C LYS A 271 12.44 32.97 -1.68
N ASP A 272 13.74 32.98 -1.39
CA ASP A 272 14.76 32.08 -1.96
C ASP A 272 15.27 31.01 -1.01
N ALA A 273 14.71 30.96 0.21
CA ALA A 273 14.93 29.84 1.09
C ALA A 273 14.58 28.55 0.30
N PRO A 274 15.48 27.54 0.26
CA PRO A 274 15.09 26.24 -0.25
C PRO A 274 13.81 25.80 0.50
N PRO A 275 12.88 25.08 -0.14
CA PRO A 275 11.75 24.50 0.60
C PRO A 275 12.35 23.80 1.81
N GLU A 276 11.91 24.22 3.00
CA GLU A 276 12.42 23.80 4.31
C GLU A 276 12.71 22.29 4.33
N PRO A 277 13.73 21.84 5.09
CA PRO A 277 14.20 20.46 5.06
C PRO A 277 13.03 19.48 5.11
N LYS A 278 13.02 18.56 4.14
CA LYS A 278 11.93 17.62 3.77
C LYS A 278 11.40 16.71 4.89
N ASP A 279 11.86 16.87 6.12
CA ASP A 279 11.61 15.96 7.23
C ASP A 279 10.98 16.67 8.45
N LEU A 280 10.16 17.71 8.25
CA LEU A 280 9.23 18.08 9.32
C LEU A 280 8.19 16.96 9.44
N ILE A 281 8.27 16.22 10.55
CA ILE A 281 7.25 15.25 10.95
C ILE A 281 6.07 16.08 11.45
N PRO A 282 4.86 15.90 10.88
CA PRO A 282 3.67 16.60 11.36
C PRO A 282 3.37 16.30 12.82
N HIS A 283 2.69 17.22 13.50
CA HIS A 283 2.32 17.08 14.91
C HIS A 283 1.52 15.79 15.19
N ASP A 284 0.54 15.46 14.35
CA ASP A 284 -0.19 14.19 14.42
C ASP A 284 -0.63 13.70 13.03
N ILE A 285 0.12 12.76 12.46
CA ILE A 285 -0.14 12.15 11.15
C ILE A 285 -1.48 11.40 11.16
N SER A 286 -1.85 10.78 12.28
CA SER A 286 -3.10 10.02 12.40
C SER A 286 -4.30 10.94 12.24
N LYS A 287 -4.29 12.09 12.92
CA LYS A 287 -5.35 13.11 12.81
C LYS A 287 -5.35 13.80 11.44
N LEU A 288 -4.18 13.93 10.79
CA LEU A 288 -4.12 14.39 9.40
C LEU A 288 -4.83 13.47 8.40
N HIS A 289 -4.85 12.15 8.63
CA HIS A 289 -5.68 11.24 7.81
C HIS A 289 -7.16 11.53 8.00
N CYS A 290 -7.60 11.84 9.23
CA CYS A 290 -8.98 12.26 9.49
C CYS A 290 -9.33 13.58 8.81
N CYS A 291 -8.40 14.54 8.71
CA CYS A 291 -8.64 15.80 8.00
C CYS A 291 -9.05 15.61 6.52
N GLN A 292 -8.69 14.49 5.88
CA GLN A 292 -9.13 14.19 4.51
C GLN A 292 -10.62 13.81 4.42
N LYS A 293 -11.23 13.40 5.54
CA LYS A 293 -12.65 13.05 5.65
C LYS A 293 -13.54 14.26 5.95
N ALA A 294 -12.95 15.43 6.22
CA ALA A 294 -13.70 16.66 6.44
C ALA A 294 -14.54 17.01 5.20
N VAL A 295 -15.81 17.33 5.43
CA VAL A 295 -16.80 17.60 4.38
C VAL A 295 -16.63 19.03 3.84
N THR A 296 -16.41 20.00 4.73
CA THR A 296 -16.26 21.41 4.38
C THR A 296 -14.79 21.77 4.12
N ILE A 297 -14.56 22.67 3.15
CA ILE A 297 -13.22 23.14 2.79
C ILE A 297 -12.56 23.89 3.97
N ASN A 298 -13.36 24.65 4.72
CA ASN A 298 -12.88 25.42 5.87
C ASN A 298 -12.36 24.51 6.97
N CYS A 299 -13.14 23.50 7.37
CA CYS A 299 -12.72 22.57 8.41
C CYS A 299 -11.58 21.67 7.96
N ARG A 300 -11.57 21.25 6.68
CA ARG A 300 -10.43 20.55 6.10
C ARG A 300 -9.14 21.38 6.23
N ARG A 301 -9.14 22.63 5.76
CA ARG A 301 -7.97 23.51 5.82
C ARG A 301 -7.52 23.75 7.26
N LEU A 302 -8.44 24.11 8.15
CA LEU A 302 -8.15 24.40 9.55
C LEU A 302 -7.61 23.15 10.29
N CYS A 303 -8.15 21.97 9.98
CA CYS A 303 -7.66 20.69 10.50
C CYS A 303 -6.21 20.43 10.06
N PHE A 304 -5.92 20.56 8.76
CA PHE A 304 -4.56 20.38 8.23
C PHE A 304 -3.57 21.39 8.84
N GLU A 305 -3.96 22.66 9.00
CA GLU A 305 -3.12 23.68 9.63
C GLU A 305 -2.87 23.37 11.12
N THR A 306 -3.88 22.86 11.83
CA THR A 306 -3.79 22.51 13.26
C THR A 306 -2.85 21.34 13.51
N PHE A 307 -3.01 20.23 12.77
CA PHE A 307 -2.25 19.00 13.02
C PHE A 307 -0.94 18.88 12.25
N ASN A 308 -0.63 19.82 11.36
CA ASN A 308 0.67 19.87 10.70
C ASN A 308 1.71 20.56 11.61
N THR A 309 1.60 21.88 11.82
CA THR A 309 2.53 22.67 12.65
C THR A 309 1.85 23.68 13.57
N GLY A 310 0.55 23.96 13.37
CA GLY A 310 -0.16 25.08 14.01
C GLY A 310 -0.98 24.73 15.25
N TRP A 311 -0.70 23.62 15.95
CA TRP A 311 -1.52 23.12 17.07
C TRP A 311 -1.82 24.20 18.12
N GLN A 312 -0.77 24.90 18.59
CA GLN A 312 -0.88 25.91 19.64
C GLN A 312 -1.81 27.07 19.28
N THR A 313 -1.86 27.45 18.00
CA THR A 313 -2.60 28.63 17.53
C THR A 313 -4.03 28.28 17.11
N ASN A 314 -4.21 27.12 16.46
CA ASN A 314 -5.45 26.83 15.72
C ASN A 314 -6.40 25.87 16.45
N TRP A 315 -5.94 25.15 17.49
CA TRP A 315 -6.73 24.11 18.16
C TRP A 315 -8.09 24.60 18.68
N GLN A 316 -8.12 25.72 19.41
CA GLN A 316 -9.36 26.24 20.00
C GLN A 316 -10.40 26.57 18.93
N LYS A 317 -9.95 27.16 17.81
CA LYS A 317 -10.79 27.51 16.67
C LYS A 317 -11.31 26.25 15.96
N PHE A 318 -10.43 25.27 15.76
CA PHE A 318 -10.81 23.99 15.16
C PHE A 318 -11.85 23.25 16.00
N TYR A 319 -11.65 23.20 17.32
CA TYR A 319 -12.55 22.52 18.24
C TYR A 319 -13.95 23.15 18.23
N SER A 320 -14.05 24.48 18.28
CA SER A 320 -15.34 25.17 18.34
C SER A 320 -16.08 25.22 16.99
N GLU A 321 -15.37 25.45 15.89
CA GLU A 321 -15.97 25.64 14.57
C GLU A 321 -16.25 24.33 13.83
N CYS A 322 -15.46 23.28 14.05
CA CYS A 322 -15.52 22.05 13.23
C CYS A 322 -15.98 20.81 13.99
N LEU A 323 -15.40 20.51 15.16
CA LEU A 323 -15.77 19.29 15.90
C LEU A 323 -17.18 19.36 16.51
N GLY A 324 -17.73 20.57 16.68
CA GLY A 324 -19.11 20.79 17.12
C GLY A 324 -20.14 20.94 15.99
N ASP A 325 -19.72 20.90 14.72
CA ASP A 325 -20.60 21.08 13.56
C ASP A 325 -21.27 19.74 13.18
N PRO A 326 -22.62 19.66 13.16
CA PRO A 326 -23.33 18.45 12.74
C PRO A 326 -23.05 18.01 11.28
N GLN A 327 -22.49 18.87 10.42
CA GLN A 327 -22.06 18.49 9.08
C GLN A 327 -20.75 17.70 9.08
N GLU A 328 -19.91 17.85 10.11
CA GLU A 328 -18.57 17.26 10.21
C GLU A 328 -18.54 15.99 11.09
N ILE A 329 -19.67 15.27 11.17
CA ILE A 329 -19.77 14.04 11.99
C ILE A 329 -18.71 13.02 11.58
N VAL A 330 -18.48 12.81 10.27
CA VAL A 330 -17.49 11.85 9.77
C VAL A 330 -16.06 12.22 10.21
N LEU A 331 -15.74 13.51 10.28
CA LEU A 331 -14.47 14.01 10.80
C LEU A 331 -14.38 13.75 12.31
N SER A 332 -15.42 14.10 13.06
CA SER A 332 -15.46 13.94 14.52
C SER A 332 -15.34 12.47 14.96
N GLU A 333 -16.06 11.56 14.29
CA GLU A 333 -16.00 10.12 14.54
C GLU A 333 -14.60 9.57 14.24
N CYS A 334 -13.96 10.04 13.17
CA CYS A 334 -12.59 9.65 12.84
C CYS A 334 -11.60 10.12 13.92
N MET A 335 -11.76 11.33 14.46
CA MET A 335 -10.91 11.83 15.54
C MET A 335 -11.10 11.00 16.82
N ASP A 336 -12.34 10.67 17.18
CA ASP A 336 -12.66 9.77 18.29
C ASP A 336 -12.06 8.37 18.09
N ASP A 337 -12.07 7.83 16.86
CA ASP A 337 -11.46 6.54 16.52
C ASP A 337 -9.94 6.53 16.66
N VAL A 338 -9.28 7.64 16.29
CA VAL A 338 -7.83 7.78 16.44
C VAL A 338 -7.44 7.88 17.91
N ASP A 339 -8.19 8.66 18.69
CA ASP A 339 -7.91 8.90 20.11
C ASP A 339 -8.23 7.65 20.96
N ALA A 340 -9.36 6.98 20.71
CA ALA A 340 -9.81 5.82 21.45
C ALA A 340 -10.59 4.83 20.56
N PRO A 341 -9.91 3.86 19.91
CA PRO A 341 -10.56 2.88 19.05
C PRO A 341 -11.45 1.91 19.86
N CYS A 342 -12.56 1.48 19.27
CA CYS A 342 -13.45 0.51 19.90
C CYS A 342 -12.76 -0.85 20.11
N SER A 343 -12.85 -1.38 21.33
CA SER A 343 -12.26 -2.65 21.76
C SER A 343 -13.32 -3.58 22.37
N LEU A 344 -13.15 -4.89 22.17
CA LEU A 344 -14.10 -5.90 22.67
C LEU A 344 -13.97 -6.08 24.18
N GLY A 345 -15.11 -6.09 24.85
CA GLY A 345 -15.20 -6.40 26.27
C GLY A 345 -14.98 -5.20 27.19
N CYS A 346 -15.63 -5.25 28.35
CA CYS A 346 -15.34 -4.35 29.45
C CYS A 346 -15.44 -5.05 30.81
N ALA A 347 -14.47 -4.79 31.67
CA ALA A 347 -14.36 -5.37 33.01
C ALA A 347 -13.59 -4.44 33.96
N GLY A 348 -13.80 -4.60 35.26
CA GLY A 348 -13.06 -3.89 36.30
C GLY A 348 -13.60 -2.51 36.66
N LEU A 349 -14.79 -2.13 36.18
CA LEU A 349 -15.45 -0.88 36.57
C LEU A 349 -16.17 -1.05 37.91
N THR A 350 -16.04 -0.07 38.80
CA THR A 350 -16.65 -0.08 40.14
C THR A 350 -17.94 0.73 40.17
N TYR A 351 -17.91 1.96 39.66
CA TYR A 351 -19.06 2.85 39.65
C TYR A 351 -20.02 2.46 38.51
N CYS A 352 -19.51 2.31 37.30
CA CYS A 352 -20.22 1.91 36.09
C CYS A 352 -20.29 0.38 35.93
N SER A 353 -20.52 -0.34 37.03
CA SER A 353 -20.49 -1.81 37.08
C SER A 353 -21.51 -2.51 36.17
N GLN A 354 -22.59 -1.84 35.78
CA GLN A 354 -23.58 -2.30 34.79
C GLN A 354 -23.01 -2.57 33.38
N LEU A 355 -21.84 -1.98 33.07
CA LEU A 355 -21.13 -2.16 31.81
C LEU A 355 -20.14 -3.34 31.85
N ASN A 356 -19.86 -3.90 33.03
CA ASN A 356 -19.02 -5.08 33.16
C ASN A 356 -19.72 -6.33 32.60
N SER A 357 -18.92 -7.37 32.35
CA SER A 357 -19.41 -8.71 31.96
C SER A 357 -20.18 -8.69 30.63
N ARG A 358 -19.65 -7.92 29.67
CA ARG A 358 -20.16 -7.83 28.30
C ARG A 358 -19.00 -8.05 27.30
N PRO A 359 -18.52 -9.30 27.14
CA PRO A 359 -17.34 -9.65 26.33
C PRO A 359 -17.50 -9.45 24.81
N THR A 360 -18.73 -9.41 24.31
CA THR A 360 -19.05 -9.27 22.88
C THR A 360 -19.38 -7.84 22.47
N THR A 361 -19.60 -6.93 23.43
CA THR A 361 -19.86 -5.51 23.15
C THR A 361 -18.55 -4.73 23.04
N LEU A 362 -18.57 -3.70 22.22
CA LEU A 362 -17.43 -2.84 21.94
C LEU A 362 -17.47 -1.59 22.82
N PHE A 363 -16.32 -1.12 23.30
CA PHE A 363 -16.18 0.10 24.10
C PHE A 363 -14.93 0.88 23.71
N ARG A 364 -14.98 2.22 23.74
CA ARG A 364 -13.80 3.06 23.51
C ARG A 364 -12.94 3.24 24.75
N SER A 365 -13.54 3.40 25.94
CA SER A 365 -12.81 3.77 27.16
C SER A 365 -13.24 2.92 28.36
N CYS A 366 -12.99 1.62 28.29
CA CYS A 366 -13.15 0.74 29.45
C CYS A 366 -11.93 0.86 30.39
N THR A 367 -11.84 1.95 31.14
CA THR A 367 -10.73 2.23 32.06
C THR A 367 -11.22 2.71 33.43
N ALA A 368 -10.39 2.55 34.46
CA ALA A 368 -10.68 3.08 35.80
C ALA A 368 -10.78 4.62 35.80
N GLN A 369 -10.07 5.29 34.89
CA GLN A 369 -10.15 6.74 34.71
C GLN A 369 -11.53 7.17 34.21
N ALA A 370 -12.07 6.50 33.18
CA ALA A 370 -13.42 6.76 32.70
C ALA A 370 -14.49 6.47 33.76
N ASP A 371 -14.29 5.43 34.58
CA ASP A 371 -15.16 5.10 35.71
C ASP A 371 -15.20 6.25 36.75
N LEU A 372 -14.04 6.80 37.06
CA LEU A 372 -13.89 7.92 37.99
C LEU A 372 -14.49 9.21 37.43
N GLU A 373 -14.24 9.54 36.16
CA GLU A 373 -14.80 10.73 35.51
C GLU A 373 -16.33 10.68 35.48
N ALA A 374 -16.91 9.50 35.18
CA ALA A 374 -18.36 9.30 35.27
C ALA A 374 -18.89 9.53 36.70
N HIS A 375 -18.14 9.10 37.72
CA HIS A 375 -18.50 9.33 39.12
C HIS A 375 -18.47 10.83 39.49
N LEU A 376 -17.41 11.53 39.09
CA LEU A 376 -17.24 12.96 39.34
C LEU A 376 -18.30 13.80 38.62
N ALA A 377 -18.63 13.48 37.37
CA ALA A 377 -19.66 14.17 36.60
C ALA A 377 -21.04 14.13 37.29
N VAL A 378 -21.43 12.98 37.87
CA VAL A 378 -22.68 12.87 38.64
C VAL A 378 -22.59 13.58 40.00
N ALA A 379 -21.41 13.60 40.63
CA ALA A 379 -21.22 14.30 41.90
C ALA A 379 -21.30 15.83 41.74
N GLU A 380 -20.68 16.39 40.70
CA GLU A 380 -20.77 17.82 40.37
C GLU A 380 -22.20 18.24 40.03
N GLN A 381 -22.92 17.40 39.28
CA GLN A 381 -24.33 17.62 38.96
C GLN A 381 -25.21 17.77 40.21
N LYS A 382 -24.96 16.98 41.27
CA LYS A 382 -25.68 17.11 42.55
C LYS A 382 -25.43 18.45 43.25
N GLY A 383 -24.26 19.06 43.03
CA GLY A 383 -23.88 20.32 43.68
C GLY A 383 -24.40 21.57 42.97
N SER A 384 -24.41 21.60 41.64
CA SER A 384 -24.75 22.79 40.84
C SER A 384 -26.19 22.83 40.33
N GLY A 385 -26.86 21.68 40.16
CA GLY A 385 -28.17 21.58 39.50
C GLY A 385 -28.14 21.91 37.99
N VAL A 386 -26.95 22.06 37.41
CA VAL A 386 -26.71 22.41 36.00
C VAL A 386 -25.68 21.44 35.43
N LEU A 387 -25.93 20.92 34.24
CA LEU A 387 -25.07 19.98 33.54
C LEU A 387 -24.39 20.67 32.36
N ILE A 388 -23.08 20.50 32.20
CA ILE A 388 -22.35 21.01 31.03
C ILE A 388 -22.15 19.86 30.05
N ILE A 389 -22.77 19.93 28.87
CA ILE A 389 -22.53 18.99 27.76
C ILE A 389 -21.99 19.78 26.57
N SER A 390 -20.81 19.41 26.07
CA SER A 390 -20.18 20.05 24.90
C SER A 390 -20.10 21.58 25.00
N GLY A 391 -19.79 22.10 26.19
CA GLY A 391 -19.69 23.54 26.48
C GLY A 391 -21.01 24.27 26.66
N MET A 392 -22.16 23.58 26.75
CA MET A 392 -23.47 24.17 26.99
C MET A 392 -24.01 23.80 28.37
N GLU A 393 -24.46 24.80 29.13
CA GLU A 393 -25.11 24.64 30.44
C GLU A 393 -26.59 24.26 30.29
N LEU A 394 -26.98 23.12 30.85
CA LEU A 394 -28.32 22.54 30.81
C LEU A 394 -28.89 22.45 32.23
N PRO A 395 -29.94 23.21 32.57
CA PRO A 395 -30.60 23.11 33.86
C PRO A 395 -31.42 21.81 33.95
N LEU A 396 -31.27 21.08 35.05
CA LEU A 396 -31.95 19.79 35.27
C LEU A 396 -33.18 19.93 36.17
N LYS A 397 -34.19 19.09 35.91
CA LYS A 397 -35.36 18.95 36.79
C LYS A 397 -34.99 18.29 38.12
N ASN A 398 -35.80 18.55 39.16
CA ASN A 398 -35.62 18.00 40.51
C ASN A 398 -35.61 16.44 40.52
N SER A 399 -34.97 15.86 41.56
CA SER A 399 -34.69 14.42 41.72
C SER A 399 -35.89 13.48 41.67
N THR A 400 -37.11 14.00 41.82
CA THR A 400 -38.36 13.23 41.71
C THR A 400 -38.83 13.01 40.28
N GLN A 401 -38.40 13.85 39.32
CA GLN A 401 -38.79 13.78 37.91
C GLN A 401 -37.73 13.10 37.04
N CYS A 402 -36.47 13.11 37.46
CA CYS A 402 -35.40 12.36 36.81
C CYS A 402 -34.56 11.61 37.87
N PRO A 403 -34.71 10.27 37.99
CA PRO A 403 -33.97 9.47 38.94
C PRO A 403 -32.45 9.55 38.72
N ILE A 404 -31.71 9.55 39.83
CA ILE A 404 -30.23 9.59 39.83
C ILE A 404 -29.64 8.40 39.05
N ASP A 405 -30.31 7.24 39.05
CA ASP A 405 -29.85 6.04 38.33
C ASP A 405 -29.84 6.20 36.80
N ILE A 406 -30.76 7.01 36.26
CA ILE A 406 -30.78 7.34 34.83
C ILE A 406 -29.56 8.19 34.49
N TRP A 407 -29.28 9.22 35.29
CA TRP A 407 -28.12 10.09 35.10
C TRP A 407 -26.80 9.35 35.29
N LYS A 408 -26.72 8.44 36.26
CA LYS A 408 -25.58 7.53 36.39
C LYS A 408 -25.34 6.76 35.10
N SER A 409 -26.39 6.19 34.51
CA SER A 409 -26.29 5.40 33.28
C SER A 409 -25.84 6.25 32.08
N VAL A 410 -26.34 7.49 31.98
CA VAL A 410 -25.91 8.45 30.95
C VAL A 410 -24.44 8.82 31.13
N ALA A 411 -24.02 9.20 32.35
CA ALA A 411 -22.62 9.53 32.61
C ALA A 411 -21.69 8.36 32.30
N CYS A 412 -22.05 7.14 32.71
CA CYS A 412 -21.30 5.94 32.39
C CYS A 412 -21.21 5.72 30.87
N ALA A 413 -22.30 5.87 30.11
CA ALA A 413 -22.29 5.73 28.66
C ALA A 413 -21.45 6.84 27.98
N LEU A 414 -21.46 8.07 28.49
CA LEU A 414 -20.70 9.18 27.91
C LEU A 414 -19.19 9.08 28.14
N HIS A 415 -18.75 8.54 29.28
CA HIS A 415 -17.32 8.40 29.60
C HIS A 415 -16.73 7.05 29.15
N VAL A 416 -17.45 5.93 29.37
CA VAL A 416 -16.99 4.60 28.94
C VAL A 416 -17.18 4.40 27.42
N LYS A 417 -18.12 5.14 26.82
CA LYS A 417 -18.40 5.20 25.38
C LYS A 417 -18.59 3.80 24.76
N PRO A 418 -19.74 3.13 25.02
CA PRO A 418 -20.10 1.92 24.30
C PRO A 418 -20.20 2.22 22.80
N CYS A 419 -19.81 1.24 21.98
CA CYS A 419 -19.89 1.33 20.53
C CYS A 419 -21.00 0.42 20.00
N THR A 420 -21.47 0.70 18.79
CA THR A 420 -22.40 -0.20 18.09
C THR A 420 -21.74 -1.56 17.83
N ALA A 421 -22.56 -2.60 17.55
CA ALA A 421 -22.08 -3.98 17.36
C ALA A 421 -20.97 -4.14 16.30
N LYS A 422 -20.95 -3.25 15.30
CA LYS A 422 -19.95 -3.24 14.24
C LYS A 422 -18.84 -2.18 14.46
N GLY A 423 -18.76 -1.57 15.64
CA GLY A 423 -17.71 -0.61 16.01
C GLY A 423 -17.85 0.77 15.36
N HIS A 424 -19.04 1.09 14.87
CA HIS A 424 -19.24 2.21 13.94
C HIS A 424 -19.21 3.60 14.57
N SER A 425 -19.71 3.72 15.78
CA SER A 425 -19.86 4.98 16.46
C SER A 425 -20.15 4.70 17.92
N SER A 426 -19.84 5.68 18.77
CA SER A 426 -20.35 5.77 20.13
C SER A 426 -21.54 6.74 20.22
N LEU A 427 -22.12 7.08 19.06
CA LEU A 427 -23.27 7.98 18.98
C LEU A 427 -24.53 7.26 19.45
N LEU A 428 -25.33 7.97 20.24
CA LEU A 428 -26.56 7.45 20.83
C LEU A 428 -27.69 7.45 19.79
N CYS A 429 -28.69 6.59 19.98
CA CYS A 429 -29.89 6.62 19.16
C CYS A 429 -30.70 7.90 19.37
N ALA A 430 -31.13 8.54 18.27
CA ALA A 430 -31.76 9.85 18.29
C ALA A 430 -33.05 9.91 19.13
N GLU A 431 -33.90 8.89 19.02
CA GLU A 431 -35.14 8.81 19.77
C GLU A 431 -34.91 8.67 21.27
N GLU A 432 -33.94 7.83 21.66
CA GLU A 432 -33.58 7.64 23.08
C GLU A 432 -32.94 8.89 23.68
N CYS A 433 -32.06 9.57 22.94
CA CYS A 433 -31.50 10.84 23.37
C CYS A 433 -32.60 11.89 23.56
N ALA A 434 -33.47 12.08 22.57
CA ALA A 434 -34.53 13.09 22.64
C ALA A 434 -35.52 12.80 23.79
N SER A 435 -35.86 11.53 24.00
CA SER A 435 -36.70 11.09 25.13
C SER A 435 -36.05 11.42 26.47
N LEU A 436 -34.76 11.11 26.64
CA LEU A 436 -34.05 11.35 27.88
C LEU A 436 -33.90 12.85 28.18
N VAL A 437 -33.43 13.63 27.21
CA VAL A 437 -33.23 15.08 27.41
C VAL A 437 -34.57 15.79 27.63
N SER A 438 -35.64 15.41 26.93
CA SER A 438 -36.97 16.01 27.15
C SER A 438 -37.54 15.69 28.54
N SER A 439 -37.28 14.48 29.05
CA SER A 439 -37.75 14.06 30.37
C SER A 439 -37.00 14.75 31.51
N CYS A 440 -35.66 14.91 31.40
CA CYS A 440 -34.81 15.34 32.51
C CYS A 440 -34.36 16.81 32.50
N VAL A 441 -34.40 17.52 31.37
CA VAL A 441 -34.01 18.95 31.28
C VAL A 441 -35.19 19.88 31.58
N GLU A 442 -34.91 20.96 32.31
CA GLU A 442 -35.85 22.04 32.60
C GLU A 442 -35.80 23.12 31.49
N TRP A 443 -36.53 22.90 30.41
CA TRP A 443 -36.54 23.79 29.23
C TRP A 443 -37.03 25.22 29.48
N SER A 444 -37.71 25.48 30.60
CA SER A 444 -38.13 26.82 31.01
C SER A 444 -36.95 27.72 31.39
N ARG A 445 -35.83 27.14 31.83
CA ARG A 445 -34.61 27.86 32.23
C ARG A 445 -33.48 27.72 31.21
N ALA A 446 -33.68 26.93 30.16
CA ALA A 446 -32.71 26.74 29.10
C ALA A 446 -32.74 27.93 28.12
N PRO A 447 -31.63 28.22 27.41
CA PRO A 447 -31.61 29.24 26.37
C PRO A 447 -32.69 28.98 25.30
N HIS A 448 -33.48 30.00 24.93
CA HIS A 448 -34.60 29.87 23.99
C HIS A 448 -34.21 29.37 22.58
N THR A 449 -32.94 29.43 22.22
CA THR A 449 -32.40 28.94 20.94
C THR A 449 -32.09 27.43 20.96
N LEU A 450 -32.11 26.79 22.13
CA LEU A 450 -31.70 25.39 22.30
C LEU A 450 -32.94 24.49 22.43
N THR A 451 -33.03 23.47 21.57
CA THR A 451 -34.09 22.45 21.62
C THR A 451 -33.50 21.07 21.91
N ALA A 452 -34.31 20.14 22.42
CA ALA A 452 -33.90 18.75 22.66
C ALA A 452 -33.27 18.10 21.41
N ARG A 453 -33.86 18.35 20.24
CA ARG A 453 -33.36 17.84 18.96
C ARG A 453 -32.05 18.50 18.55
N ALA A 454 -31.88 19.81 18.75
CA ALA A 454 -30.64 20.50 18.43
C ALA A 454 -29.47 20.04 19.31
N LEU A 455 -29.72 19.72 20.59
CA LEU A 455 -28.72 19.15 21.49
C LEU A 455 -28.35 17.72 21.06
N CYS A 456 -29.36 16.87 20.83
CA CYS A 456 -29.15 15.49 20.44
C CYS A 456 -28.52 15.36 19.05
N ALA A 457 -28.74 16.31 18.13
CA ALA A 457 -28.13 16.30 16.80
C ALA A 457 -26.58 16.27 16.81
N ARG A 458 -25.93 16.65 17.91
CA ARG A 458 -24.47 16.52 18.10
C ARG A 458 -24.03 15.17 18.65
N LEU A 459 -24.95 14.40 19.24
CA LEU A 459 -24.68 13.13 19.94
C LEU A 459 -25.26 11.92 19.21
N THR A 460 -25.96 12.14 18.10
CA THR A 460 -26.73 11.13 17.37
C THR A 460 -26.39 11.18 15.88
N PRO A 461 -26.46 10.06 15.14
CA PRO A 461 -26.22 10.06 13.70
C PRO A 461 -27.20 10.97 12.95
N THR A 462 -26.77 11.53 11.81
CA THR A 462 -27.62 12.32 10.91
C THR A 462 -28.54 11.47 10.04
N ASP A 463 -28.10 10.28 9.64
CA ASP A 463 -28.94 9.31 8.93
C ASP A 463 -29.74 8.47 9.94
N PRO A 464 -31.09 8.46 9.88
CA PRO A 464 -31.93 7.68 10.78
C PRO A 464 -31.73 6.16 10.64
N ASN A 465 -31.21 5.67 9.51
CA ASN A 465 -30.87 4.26 9.31
C ASN A 465 -29.46 3.92 9.75
N ALA A 466 -28.66 4.92 10.16
CA ALA A 466 -27.32 4.66 10.64
C ALA A 466 -27.37 3.90 11.98
N PRO A 467 -26.46 2.92 12.15
CA PRO A 467 -26.35 2.17 13.39
C PRO A 467 -25.98 3.12 14.54
N CYS A 468 -26.72 3.00 15.64
CA CYS A 468 -26.58 3.83 16.84
C CYS A 468 -26.54 2.97 18.09
N VAL A 469 -26.08 3.55 19.20
CA VAL A 469 -25.98 2.86 20.48
C VAL A 469 -27.27 3.06 21.29
N PRO A 470 -28.03 1.99 21.55
CA PRO A 470 -29.22 2.05 22.39
C PRO A 470 -28.84 2.14 23.86
N LEU A 471 -29.15 3.26 24.52
CA LEU A 471 -28.76 3.52 25.89
C LEU A 471 -29.45 2.58 26.87
N HIS A 472 -30.72 2.21 26.60
CA HIS A 472 -31.50 1.32 27.48
C HIS A 472 -30.81 -0.02 27.77
N GLN A 473 -30.00 -0.55 26.83
CA GLN A 473 -29.26 -1.80 27.00
C GLN A 473 -28.19 -1.73 28.10
N PHE A 474 -27.75 -0.53 28.45
CA PHE A 474 -26.69 -0.24 29.42
C PHE A 474 -27.21 0.34 30.74
N MET A 475 -28.53 0.51 30.87
CA MET A 475 -29.18 0.96 32.10
C MET A 475 -29.37 -0.19 33.10
N SER A 476 -29.32 -1.44 32.64
CA SER A 476 -29.43 -2.63 33.48
C SER A 476 -28.12 -3.45 33.47
N PRO A 477 -27.82 -4.18 34.56
CA PRO A 477 -26.69 -5.11 34.57
C PRO A 477 -26.79 -6.14 33.44
N SER A 478 -25.64 -6.64 32.98
CA SER A 478 -25.59 -7.70 31.97
C SER A 478 -26.41 -8.92 32.41
N THR A 479 -27.18 -9.49 31.49
CA THR A 479 -27.89 -10.76 31.68
C THR A 479 -26.98 -11.97 31.45
N GLU A 480 -25.78 -11.76 30.91
CA GLU A 480 -24.78 -12.81 30.73
C GLU A 480 -24.19 -13.21 32.09
N ALA A 481 -24.09 -14.52 32.33
CA ALA A 481 -23.49 -15.03 33.56
C ALA A 481 -22.04 -14.52 33.67
N PRO A 482 -21.58 -14.07 34.86
CA PRO A 482 -20.18 -13.80 35.09
C PRO A 482 -19.35 -15.01 34.67
N LEU A 483 -18.22 -14.80 33.98
CA LEU A 483 -17.33 -15.90 33.59
C LEU A 483 -16.76 -16.54 34.85
N LEU A 484 -17.41 -17.61 35.33
CA LEU A 484 -17.11 -18.26 36.61
C LEU A 484 -15.90 -19.21 36.51
N SER A 485 -15.50 -19.61 35.29
CA SER A 485 -14.39 -20.54 35.08
C SER A 485 -13.23 -19.93 34.28
N ALA A 486 -11.99 -20.25 34.67
CA ALA A 486 -10.77 -19.83 33.95
C ALA A 486 -10.70 -20.33 32.49
N LYS A 487 -11.52 -21.34 32.13
CA LYS A 487 -11.62 -21.87 30.75
C LYS A 487 -12.47 -21.01 29.83
N GLU A 488 -13.36 -20.19 30.37
CA GLU A 488 -14.27 -19.32 29.60
C GLU A 488 -13.73 -17.90 29.43
N VAL A 489 -12.64 -17.56 30.14
CA VAL A 489 -12.01 -16.24 30.08
C VAL A 489 -11.31 -16.05 28.73
N VAL A 490 -11.68 -14.96 28.05
CA VAL A 490 -11.03 -14.47 26.84
C VAL A 490 -9.89 -13.53 27.26
N THR A 491 -8.68 -13.72 26.73
CA THR A 491 -7.53 -12.93 27.16
C THR A 491 -7.10 -11.90 26.11
N SER A 492 -6.91 -10.66 26.55
CA SER A 492 -6.30 -9.59 25.75
C SER A 492 -5.04 -9.05 26.45
N PRO A 493 -3.87 -9.69 26.23
CA PRO A 493 -2.63 -9.37 26.94
C PRO A 493 -2.11 -7.95 26.71
N CYS A 494 -2.46 -7.35 25.57
CA CYS A 494 -2.07 -5.99 25.22
C CYS A 494 -3.10 -4.92 25.64
N SER A 495 -4.17 -5.32 26.34
CA SER A 495 -5.13 -4.35 26.91
C SER A 495 -4.46 -3.53 28.02
N GLY A 496 -4.74 -2.22 28.06
CA GLY A 496 -4.16 -1.30 29.05
C GLY A 496 -2.72 -0.84 28.76
N SER A 497 -2.22 -1.04 27.54
CA SER A 497 -0.90 -0.56 27.08
C SER A 497 0.27 -0.97 28.00
N PRO A 498 0.58 -2.27 28.12
CA PRO A 498 1.59 -2.78 29.05
C PRO A 498 3.05 -2.44 28.66
N CYS A 499 3.27 -1.86 27.48
CA CYS A 499 4.60 -1.51 26.97
C CYS A 499 4.89 -0.02 27.15
N ASN A 500 6.17 0.35 27.12
CA ASN A 500 6.60 1.75 27.19
C ASN A 500 6.09 2.58 26.01
N ALA A 501 6.06 3.90 26.15
CA ALA A 501 5.57 4.83 25.13
C ALA A 501 6.27 4.71 23.75
N SER A 502 7.52 4.23 23.71
CA SER A 502 8.28 4.01 22.46
C SER A 502 8.15 2.59 21.88
N GLN A 503 7.27 1.76 22.46
CA GLN A 503 7.17 0.33 22.12
C GLN A 503 5.73 -0.06 21.81
N THR A 504 5.58 -1.00 20.88
CA THR A 504 4.30 -1.59 20.49
C THR A 504 4.16 -2.98 21.12
N CYS A 505 3.01 -3.27 21.71
CA CYS A 505 2.69 -4.60 22.24
C CYS A 505 2.28 -5.56 21.12
N VAL A 506 2.98 -6.68 21.00
CA VAL A 506 2.67 -7.78 20.08
C VAL A 506 2.33 -9.03 20.88
N ILE A 507 1.20 -9.66 20.59
CA ILE A 507 0.74 -10.87 21.28
C ILE A 507 1.61 -12.05 20.86
N ASN A 508 2.12 -12.81 21.83
CA ASN A 508 2.88 -14.03 21.58
C ASN A 508 1.94 -15.23 21.54
N ARG A 509 1.43 -15.55 20.34
CA ARG A 509 0.48 -16.67 20.14
C ARG A 509 1.08 -18.05 20.32
N ASN A 510 2.41 -18.18 20.32
CA ASN A 510 3.09 -19.45 20.61
C ASN A 510 3.04 -19.80 22.10
N CYS A 511 2.63 -18.86 22.96
CA CYS A 511 2.76 -18.94 24.42
C CYS A 511 1.47 -19.32 25.16
N LEU A 512 0.44 -19.76 24.44
CA LEU A 512 -0.92 -19.93 24.99
C LEU A 512 -1.10 -21.19 25.85
N ARG A 513 -0.31 -22.24 25.62
CA ARG A 513 -0.48 -23.57 26.27
C ARG A 513 0.34 -23.75 27.57
N GLY A 514 0.35 -22.74 28.45
CA GLY A 514 0.68 -22.93 29.88
C GLY A 514 2.15 -23.13 30.26
N GLY A 515 3.11 -22.61 29.50
CA GLY A 515 4.54 -22.57 29.89
C GLY A 515 4.95 -21.29 30.65
N ASN A 516 6.15 -21.29 31.25
CA ASN A 516 6.84 -20.09 31.78
C ASN A 516 7.30 -19.19 30.62
N CYS A 517 6.37 -18.62 29.87
CA CYS A 517 6.64 -17.77 28.73
C CYS A 517 5.76 -16.50 28.79
N GLN A 518 6.28 -15.40 28.24
CA GLN A 518 5.55 -14.13 28.20
C GLN A 518 4.49 -14.14 27.09
N ARG A 519 3.23 -13.82 27.46
CA ARG A 519 2.05 -13.79 26.56
C ARG A 519 2.07 -12.63 25.55
N PHE A 520 2.93 -11.66 25.75
CA PHE A 520 3.16 -10.55 24.82
C PHE A 520 4.65 -10.19 24.81
N THR A 521 5.07 -9.52 23.75
CA THR A 521 6.43 -8.97 23.59
C THR A 521 6.32 -7.52 23.17
N CYS A 522 7.12 -6.65 23.79
CA CYS A 522 7.22 -5.24 23.41
C CYS A 522 8.28 -5.11 22.31
N VAL A 523 7.89 -4.57 21.16
CA VAL A 523 8.81 -4.28 20.04
C VAL A 523 8.93 -2.78 19.86
N ASP A 524 10.11 -2.29 19.50
CA ASP A 524 10.31 -0.86 19.29
C ASP A 524 9.48 -0.36 18.10
N GLY A 525 8.97 0.86 18.23
CA GLY A 525 8.15 1.51 17.21
C GLY A 525 8.37 3.01 17.12
N CYS A 526 7.82 3.61 16.07
CA CYS A 526 7.79 5.05 15.86
C CYS A 526 6.39 5.57 16.12
N SER A 527 6.27 6.71 16.81
CA SER A 527 4.99 7.41 16.87
C SER A 527 4.70 8.07 15.54
N LEU A 528 3.41 8.23 15.25
CA LEU A 528 2.92 8.91 14.07
C LEU A 528 2.85 10.43 14.27
N GLY A 529 3.75 11.02 15.05
CA GLY A 529 3.78 12.44 15.39
C GLY A 529 4.06 12.69 16.87
N ASP A 530 4.36 13.92 17.24
CA ASP A 530 4.78 14.29 18.61
C ASP A 530 3.69 14.04 19.67
N SER A 531 2.41 14.16 19.30
CA SER A 531 1.26 13.96 20.20
C SER A 531 0.42 12.73 19.86
N SER A 532 0.81 11.96 18.85
CA SER A 532 0.05 10.80 18.40
C SER A 532 0.22 9.62 19.35
N THR A 533 -0.88 9.04 19.81
CA THR A 533 -0.91 7.79 20.60
C THR A 533 -0.66 6.55 19.74
N GLN A 534 -0.73 6.72 18.42
CA GLN A 534 -0.56 5.66 17.43
C GLN A 534 0.92 5.36 17.16
N MET A 535 1.27 4.08 17.25
CA MET A 535 2.63 3.58 17.09
C MET A 535 2.68 2.53 15.98
N VAL A 536 3.73 2.59 15.15
CA VAL A 536 4.03 1.57 14.15
C VAL A 536 5.37 0.91 14.46
N PRO A 537 5.52 -0.42 14.29
CA PRO A 537 6.78 -1.08 14.62
C PRO A 537 7.87 -0.74 13.61
N VAL A 538 9.13 -0.75 14.08
CA VAL A 538 10.31 -0.49 13.26
C VAL A 538 10.34 -1.37 12.00
N GLY A 539 10.67 -0.75 10.86
CA GLY A 539 10.67 -1.38 9.54
C GLY A 539 9.36 -1.24 8.77
N SER A 540 8.28 -0.74 9.39
CA SER A 540 7.01 -0.46 8.70
C SER A 540 7.11 0.81 7.83
N TRP A 541 6.30 0.86 6.77
CA TRP A 541 6.20 2.01 5.88
C TRP A 541 4.88 2.73 6.10
N VAL A 542 4.96 4.01 6.40
CA VAL A 542 3.84 4.88 6.78
C VAL A 542 3.53 5.84 5.66
N ARG A 543 2.25 6.03 5.37
CA ARG A 543 1.72 7.05 4.47
C ARG A 543 1.33 8.28 5.28
N VAL A 544 1.84 9.43 4.89
CA VAL A 544 1.64 10.73 5.54
C VAL A 544 0.88 11.66 4.59
N PRO A 545 -0.32 12.13 4.96
CA PRO A 545 -1.08 13.09 4.16
C PRO A 545 -0.34 14.41 3.97
N MET A 546 -0.49 15.01 2.79
CA MET A 546 0.00 16.35 2.48
C MET A 546 -1.17 17.28 2.18
N ALA A 547 -1.00 18.58 2.47
CA ALA A 547 -2.00 19.59 2.13
C ALA A 547 -2.24 19.63 0.61
N SER A 548 -3.51 19.57 0.21
CA SER A 548 -3.93 19.50 -1.19
C SER A 548 -5.34 20.08 -1.36
N SER A 549 -5.74 20.37 -2.60
CA SER A 549 -7.10 20.79 -2.93
C SER A 549 -8.12 19.69 -2.66
N LEU A 550 -9.41 20.06 -2.56
CA LEU A 550 -10.50 19.15 -2.15
C LEU A 550 -10.52 17.83 -2.96
N HIS A 551 -10.26 17.91 -4.27
CA HIS A 551 -10.33 16.79 -5.21
C HIS A 551 -8.99 16.07 -5.45
N LYS A 552 -7.90 16.50 -4.81
CA LYS A 552 -6.58 15.86 -4.95
C LYS A 552 -6.17 15.25 -3.63
N ALA A 553 -5.65 14.03 -3.67
CA ALA A 553 -5.10 13.35 -2.51
C ALA A 553 -3.58 13.20 -2.69
N CYS A 554 -2.81 13.92 -1.89
CA CYS A 554 -1.35 13.95 -1.92
C CYS A 554 -0.78 13.31 -0.67
N PHE A 555 0.26 12.50 -0.81
CA PHE A 555 0.89 11.79 0.30
C PHE A 555 2.39 11.75 0.12
N LYS A 556 3.12 11.72 1.24
CA LYS A 556 4.50 11.23 1.29
C LYS A 556 4.52 9.91 2.03
N ILE A 557 5.51 9.06 1.76
CA ILE A 557 5.73 7.82 2.49
C ILE A 557 7.03 7.92 3.26
N CYS A 558 7.04 7.41 4.48
CA CYS A 558 8.19 7.45 5.37
C CYS A 558 8.39 6.05 5.96
N ARG A 559 9.65 5.69 6.23
CA ARG A 559 10.00 4.44 6.88
C ARG A 559 10.18 4.65 8.38
N CYS A 560 9.62 3.77 9.20
CA CYS A 560 9.90 3.78 10.62
C CYS A 560 11.29 3.17 10.92
N GLY A 561 12.23 4.00 11.38
CA GLY A 561 13.55 3.61 11.83
C GLY A 561 13.69 3.63 13.36
N MET A 562 14.88 3.37 13.89
CA MET A 562 15.10 3.31 15.35
C MET A 562 14.97 4.67 16.08
N LYS A 563 15.03 5.79 15.34
CA LYS A 563 14.97 7.15 15.89
C LYS A 563 13.71 7.92 15.46
N GLY A 564 12.71 7.24 14.90
CA GLY A 564 11.50 7.84 14.35
C GLY A 564 11.33 7.62 12.84
N LEU A 565 10.48 8.41 12.22
CA LEU A 565 10.20 8.34 10.78
C LEU A 565 11.38 8.94 9.99
N VAL A 566 11.91 8.17 9.04
CA VAL A 566 13.07 8.51 8.19
C VAL A 566 12.76 8.16 6.72
N ASP A 567 13.65 8.53 5.80
CA ASP A 567 13.56 8.21 4.37
C ASP A 567 12.23 8.63 3.71
N CYS A 568 11.74 9.85 4.01
CA CYS A 568 10.47 10.33 3.51
C CYS A 568 10.52 10.70 2.01
N GLN A 569 9.62 10.14 1.20
CA GLN A 569 9.53 10.40 -0.25
C GLN A 569 8.10 10.77 -0.65
N PRO A 570 7.88 11.85 -1.43
CA PRO A 570 6.54 12.20 -1.91
C PRO A 570 6.03 11.19 -2.95
N LEU A 571 4.76 10.82 -2.86
CA LEU A 571 4.05 10.08 -3.89
C LEU A 571 3.40 11.04 -4.89
N PRO A 572 3.23 10.61 -6.16
CA PRO A 572 2.43 11.36 -7.12
C PRO A 572 1.02 11.59 -6.58
N CYS A 573 0.58 12.86 -6.55
CA CYS A 573 -0.78 13.21 -6.15
C CYS A 573 -1.80 12.58 -7.10
N VAL A 574 -2.90 12.08 -6.54
CA VAL A 574 -3.95 11.41 -7.29
C VAL A 574 -5.22 12.25 -7.24
N GLU A 575 -5.89 12.41 -8.38
CA GLU A 575 -7.22 13.00 -8.44
C GLU A 575 -8.26 11.98 -7.95
N MET A 576 -9.11 12.42 -7.03
CA MET A 576 -10.16 11.60 -6.40
C MET A 576 -11.43 11.70 -7.24
N GLU A 577 -11.39 11.05 -8.39
CA GLU A 577 -12.51 11.00 -9.34
C GLU A 577 -13.55 9.94 -8.94
N ASN A 578 -14.81 10.23 -9.25
CA ASN A 578 -15.90 9.26 -9.20
C ASN A 578 -15.74 8.21 -10.31
N CYS A 579 -16.30 7.02 -10.09
CA CYS A 579 -16.26 5.96 -11.08
C CYS A 579 -17.42 6.11 -12.05
N GLN A 580 -17.09 6.23 -13.33
CA GLN A 580 -18.07 6.31 -14.41
C GLN A 580 -18.51 4.89 -14.81
N LEU A 581 -19.78 4.54 -14.57
CA LEU A 581 -20.46 3.40 -15.20
C LEU A 581 -21.29 3.91 -16.38
N HIS A 582 -21.63 3.03 -17.33
CA HIS A 582 -22.35 3.44 -18.54
C HIS A 582 -23.70 4.13 -18.24
N ASP A 583 -24.35 3.76 -17.13
CA ASP A 583 -25.69 4.24 -16.77
C ASP A 583 -25.74 5.04 -15.45
N ARG A 584 -24.61 5.20 -14.74
CA ARG A 584 -24.57 5.83 -13.41
C ARG A 584 -23.17 6.30 -13.03
N GLU A 585 -23.08 7.43 -12.36
CA GLU A 585 -21.87 7.87 -11.65
C GLU A 585 -21.87 7.30 -10.23
N VAL A 586 -20.80 6.59 -9.86
CA VAL A 586 -20.60 6.01 -8.53
C VAL A 586 -19.59 6.86 -7.77
N MET A 587 -19.98 7.32 -6.59
CA MET A 587 -19.15 8.24 -5.80
C MET A 587 -17.87 7.56 -5.31
N GLN A 588 -16.81 8.35 -5.11
CA GLN A 588 -15.58 7.90 -4.46
C GLN A 588 -15.87 7.20 -3.12
N GLY A 589 -15.39 5.97 -2.95
CA GLY A 589 -15.60 5.16 -1.74
C GLY A 589 -16.94 4.43 -1.67
N GLU A 590 -17.86 4.68 -2.63
CA GLU A 590 -19.14 3.97 -2.69
C GLU A 590 -18.93 2.50 -3.08
N LYS A 591 -19.72 1.63 -2.43
CA LYS A 591 -19.73 0.18 -2.63
C LYS A 591 -21.02 -0.21 -3.34
N TYR A 592 -20.90 -1.08 -4.33
CA TYR A 592 -22.02 -1.49 -5.17
C TYR A 592 -21.81 -2.92 -5.66
N TYR A 593 -22.83 -3.50 -6.26
CA TYR A 593 -22.76 -4.80 -6.90
C TYR A 593 -22.93 -4.65 -8.41
N MET A 594 -22.11 -5.35 -9.17
CA MET A 594 -22.32 -5.59 -10.60
C MET A 594 -22.64 -7.07 -10.77
N GLU A 595 -23.88 -7.37 -11.15
CA GLU A 595 -24.44 -8.72 -11.14
C GLU A 595 -24.31 -9.36 -9.74
N CYS A 596 -23.44 -10.36 -9.58
CA CYS A 596 -23.13 -11.00 -8.30
C CYS A 596 -21.79 -10.52 -7.69
N ASN A 597 -21.01 -9.72 -8.41
CA ASN A 597 -19.69 -9.28 -8.01
C ASN A 597 -19.76 -8.00 -7.19
N ALA A 598 -19.22 -8.05 -5.97
CA ALA A 598 -19.07 -6.87 -5.14
C ALA A 598 -17.96 -5.97 -5.67
N CYS A 599 -18.20 -4.66 -5.67
CA CYS A 599 -17.34 -3.64 -6.24
C CYS A 599 -17.23 -2.42 -5.32
N ALA A 600 -16.10 -1.71 -5.40
CA ALA A 600 -15.88 -0.43 -4.76
C ALA A 600 -15.20 0.56 -5.71
N CYS A 601 -15.59 1.83 -5.62
CA CYS A 601 -14.96 2.92 -6.38
C CYS A 601 -13.80 3.55 -5.62
N ARG A 602 -12.62 3.64 -6.24
CA ARG A 602 -11.42 4.20 -5.60
C ARG A 602 -10.52 4.97 -6.59
N GLY A 603 -10.61 6.29 -6.56
CA GLY A 603 -9.81 7.23 -7.37
C GLY A 603 -10.00 6.99 -8.86
N GLY A 604 -11.27 6.92 -9.29
CA GLY A 604 -11.71 6.55 -10.64
C GLY A 604 -11.52 5.07 -11.01
N GLU A 605 -10.89 4.25 -10.15
CA GLU A 605 -10.73 2.82 -10.39
C GLU A 605 -11.90 2.02 -9.83
N ARG A 606 -12.45 1.11 -10.65
CA ARG A 606 -13.46 0.14 -10.24
C ARG A 606 -12.76 -1.13 -9.78
N VAL A 607 -12.77 -1.39 -8.48
CA VAL A 607 -12.17 -2.61 -7.90
C VAL A 607 -13.29 -3.60 -7.60
N CYS A 608 -13.34 -4.70 -8.34
CA CYS A 608 -14.42 -5.68 -8.28
C CYS A 608 -13.93 -7.10 -8.06
N ALA A 609 -14.76 -7.89 -7.39
CA ALA A 609 -14.66 -9.34 -7.35
C ALA A 609 -14.75 -9.95 -8.77
N ARG A 610 -14.13 -11.12 -8.96
CA ARG A 610 -14.05 -11.82 -10.25
C ARG A 610 -14.74 -13.18 -10.22
N ARG A 611 -15.88 -13.27 -9.55
CA ARG A 611 -16.67 -14.52 -9.48
C ARG A 611 -17.41 -14.76 -10.79
N ALA A 612 -17.52 -16.03 -11.16
CA ALA A 612 -18.43 -16.46 -12.22
C ALA A 612 -19.87 -16.39 -11.72
N CYS A 613 -20.67 -15.45 -12.23
CA CYS A 613 -22.07 -15.29 -11.86
C CYS A 613 -22.93 -16.35 -12.57
N GLY A 614 -22.95 -17.58 -12.04
CA GLY A 614 -23.73 -18.70 -12.57
C GLY A 614 -24.32 -19.56 -11.46
N ARG A 615 -25.42 -20.28 -11.76
CA ARG A 615 -26.05 -21.23 -10.82
C ARG A 615 -25.29 -22.56 -10.85
N GLY A 616 -24.17 -22.65 -10.13
CA GLY A 616 -23.45 -23.91 -9.94
C GLY A 616 -22.06 -23.73 -9.33
N ALA A 617 -21.63 -24.71 -8.52
CA ALA A 617 -20.27 -24.74 -7.98
C ALA A 617 -19.27 -24.94 -9.12
N THR A 618 -18.48 -23.91 -9.44
CA THR A 618 -17.55 -23.93 -10.58
C THR A 618 -16.24 -23.25 -10.21
N LEU A 619 -15.17 -23.62 -10.92
CA LEU A 619 -13.91 -22.90 -10.85
C LEU A 619 -13.89 -21.78 -11.89
N PRO A 620 -13.08 -20.71 -11.65
CA PRO A 620 -12.88 -19.65 -12.63
C PRO A 620 -12.47 -20.20 -14.01
N CYS A 621 -12.94 -19.54 -15.07
CA CYS A 621 -12.75 -19.97 -16.46
C CYS A 621 -13.24 -21.40 -16.77
N TYR A 622 -14.16 -21.94 -15.97
CA TYR A 622 -14.67 -23.32 -16.09
C TYR A 622 -13.56 -24.39 -16.05
N CYS A 623 -12.49 -24.13 -15.28
CA CYS A 623 -11.39 -25.07 -15.15
C CYS A 623 -11.78 -26.36 -14.40
N PRO A 624 -11.16 -27.51 -14.73
CA PRO A 624 -11.41 -28.76 -14.01
C PRO A 624 -10.80 -28.74 -12.59
N PRO A 625 -11.39 -29.45 -11.62
CA PRO A 625 -10.95 -29.48 -10.20
C PRO A 625 -9.72 -30.37 -9.92
N HIS A 626 -8.95 -30.72 -10.94
CA HIS A 626 -7.75 -31.54 -10.77
C HIS A 626 -6.60 -30.73 -10.18
N HIS A 627 -5.86 -31.33 -9.26
CA HIS A 627 -4.61 -30.79 -8.73
C HIS A 627 -3.43 -31.40 -9.49
N LEU A 628 -2.90 -30.64 -10.45
CA LEU A 628 -1.72 -30.96 -11.25
C LEU A 628 -0.82 -29.72 -11.22
N PRO A 629 -0.03 -29.55 -10.15
CA PRO A 629 0.56 -28.26 -9.82
C PRO A 629 1.54 -27.82 -10.89
N VAL A 630 1.42 -26.55 -11.26
CA VAL A 630 2.34 -25.88 -12.20
C VAL A 630 2.90 -24.63 -11.53
N ARG A 631 3.98 -24.11 -12.10
CA ARG A 631 4.55 -22.83 -11.68
C ARG A 631 4.48 -21.87 -12.86
N ALA A 632 3.95 -20.67 -12.66
CA ALA A 632 3.99 -19.61 -13.66
C ALA A 632 4.62 -18.36 -13.08
N ALA A 633 5.65 -17.83 -13.74
CA ALA A 633 6.42 -16.67 -13.25
C ALA A 633 6.82 -16.81 -11.77
N ARG A 634 7.27 -18.00 -11.37
CA ARG A 634 7.66 -18.39 -9.99
C ARG A 634 6.52 -18.48 -8.96
N THR A 635 5.26 -18.31 -9.37
CA THR A 635 4.08 -18.51 -8.50
C THR A 635 3.50 -19.91 -8.70
N PRO A 636 3.21 -20.68 -7.64
CA PRO A 636 2.57 -21.98 -7.76
C PRO A 636 1.06 -21.83 -8.07
N TYR A 637 0.56 -22.65 -8.98
CA TYR A 637 -0.87 -22.77 -9.29
C TYR A 637 -1.32 -24.22 -9.17
N PRO A 638 -2.57 -24.49 -8.74
CA PRO A 638 -3.05 -25.86 -8.61
C PRO A 638 -3.10 -26.64 -9.94
N ASN A 639 -3.33 -25.96 -11.06
CA ASN A 639 -3.24 -26.55 -12.40
C ASN A 639 -2.98 -25.50 -13.50
N ALA A 640 -2.59 -25.97 -14.69
CA ALA A 640 -2.29 -25.12 -15.85
C ALA A 640 -3.49 -24.28 -16.32
N CYS A 641 -4.72 -24.79 -16.21
CA CYS A 641 -5.92 -24.03 -16.59
C CYS A 641 -6.11 -22.80 -15.69
N LEU A 642 -5.96 -22.98 -14.37
CA LEU A 642 -6.05 -21.90 -13.40
C LEU A 642 -4.90 -20.89 -13.55
N ALA A 643 -3.69 -21.35 -13.88
CA ALA A 643 -2.58 -20.46 -14.21
C ALA A 643 -2.90 -19.56 -15.42
N LYS A 644 -3.44 -20.13 -16.50
CA LYS A 644 -3.89 -19.38 -17.68
C LYS A 644 -5.04 -18.44 -17.36
N CYS A 645 -6.00 -18.89 -16.55
CA CYS A 645 -7.11 -18.06 -16.09
C CYS A 645 -6.65 -16.84 -15.29
N ALA A 646 -5.58 -16.99 -14.50
CA ALA A 646 -4.92 -15.90 -13.78
C ALA A 646 -4.07 -14.99 -14.68
N GLY A 647 -3.91 -15.30 -15.96
CA GLY A 647 -3.21 -14.49 -16.96
C GLY A 647 -1.77 -14.88 -17.25
N ALA A 648 -1.37 -16.11 -16.90
CA ALA A 648 -0.08 -16.69 -17.33
C ALA A 648 -0.11 -17.10 -18.81
N THR A 649 0.99 -16.86 -19.51
CA THR A 649 1.20 -17.31 -20.89
C THR A 649 1.78 -18.72 -20.93
N ASP A 650 1.64 -19.42 -22.07
CA ASP A 650 2.16 -20.79 -22.22
C ASP A 650 3.68 -20.88 -21.99
N GLY A 651 4.44 -19.85 -22.39
CA GLY A 651 5.89 -19.80 -22.19
C GLY A 651 6.33 -19.56 -20.75
N GLU A 652 5.44 -19.09 -19.88
CA GLU A 652 5.72 -18.85 -18.46
C GLU A 652 5.42 -20.07 -17.58
N ILE A 653 4.70 -21.07 -18.10
CA ILE A 653 4.22 -22.23 -17.35
C ILE A 653 5.28 -23.34 -17.36
N GLU A 654 5.79 -23.64 -16.17
CA GLU A 654 6.69 -24.76 -15.89
C GLU A 654 5.90 -25.90 -15.23
N PHE A 655 6.02 -27.10 -15.79
CA PHE A 655 5.44 -28.32 -15.23
C PHE A 655 6.39 -28.97 -14.23
N GLY A 656 5.87 -29.34 -13.06
CA GLY A 656 6.61 -30.05 -12.03
C GLY A 656 6.91 -29.20 -10.80
N THR A 657 7.11 -29.88 -9.67
CA THR A 657 7.32 -29.28 -8.35
C THR A 657 8.80 -29.17 -7.99
N SER A 658 9.66 -28.77 -8.94
CA SER A 658 11.08 -28.57 -8.64
C SER A 658 11.22 -27.50 -7.54
N SER A 659 12.08 -27.76 -6.54
CA SER A 659 12.28 -26.79 -5.46
C SER A 659 12.81 -25.49 -6.06
N VAL A 660 12.39 -24.35 -5.50
CA VAL A 660 12.83 -23.02 -5.98
C VAL A 660 14.36 -22.92 -5.99
N CYS A 661 15.02 -23.61 -5.05
CA CYS A 661 16.47 -23.65 -4.94
C CYS A 661 17.18 -24.58 -5.95
N ALA A 662 16.46 -25.40 -6.71
CA ALA A 662 17.07 -26.27 -7.73
C ALA A 662 17.60 -25.48 -8.93
N SER A 663 16.96 -24.36 -9.29
CA SER A 663 17.35 -23.48 -10.40
C SER A 663 17.97 -22.15 -9.95
N ALA A 664 18.05 -21.91 -8.64
CA ALA A 664 18.59 -20.67 -8.09
C ALA A 664 20.12 -20.65 -8.11
N THR A 665 20.70 -19.57 -8.66
CA THR A 665 22.14 -19.31 -8.63
C THR A 665 22.47 -18.37 -7.47
N CYS A 666 22.95 -18.94 -6.35
CA CYS A 666 23.51 -18.15 -5.25
C CYS A 666 25.03 -17.96 -5.44
N GLY A 667 25.56 -16.81 -5.01
CA GLY A 667 27.00 -16.51 -5.08
C GLY A 667 27.86 -17.47 -4.24
N ARG A 668 29.19 -17.41 -4.38
CA ARG A 668 30.11 -18.22 -3.56
C ARG A 668 29.84 -17.98 -2.06
N ARG A 669 29.90 -19.05 -1.25
CA ARG A 669 29.60 -19.03 0.20
C ARG A 669 28.17 -18.60 0.55
N HIS A 670 27.23 -18.85 -0.35
CA HIS A 670 25.80 -18.67 -0.08
C HIS A 670 25.07 -19.99 -0.30
N VAL A 671 24.06 -20.25 0.52
CA VAL A 671 23.17 -21.41 0.39
C VAL A 671 21.76 -20.91 0.14
N CYS A 672 21.10 -21.49 -0.85
CA CYS A 672 19.72 -21.16 -1.16
C CYS A 672 18.77 -21.77 -0.13
N ILE A 673 17.89 -20.94 0.43
CA ILE A 673 16.79 -21.36 1.31
C ILE A 673 15.47 -20.91 0.68
N PRO A 674 14.46 -21.77 0.58
CA PRO A 674 13.13 -21.38 0.09
C PRO A 674 12.52 -20.27 0.93
N ALA A 675 11.96 -19.24 0.30
CA ALA A 675 11.31 -18.12 0.95
C ALA A 675 10.11 -17.71 0.07
N PRO A 676 9.03 -18.49 0.09
CA PRO A 676 7.88 -18.25 -0.77
C PRO A 676 7.28 -16.88 -0.47
N ASN A 677 6.99 -16.12 -1.51
CA ASN A 677 6.45 -14.77 -1.37
C ASN A 677 5.39 -14.50 -2.45
N VAL A 678 4.29 -13.87 -2.08
CA VAL A 678 3.20 -13.59 -3.02
C VAL A 678 3.14 -12.09 -3.27
N CYS A 679 3.51 -11.72 -4.51
CA CYS A 679 3.41 -10.36 -5.01
C CYS A 679 2.00 -10.08 -5.53
N LEU A 680 1.48 -8.89 -5.24
CA LEU A 680 0.09 -8.53 -5.50
C LEU A 680 -0.11 -7.84 -6.85
N SER A 681 0.98 -7.40 -7.48
CA SER A 681 1.00 -6.78 -8.81
C SER A 681 2.02 -7.43 -9.75
N ARG A 682 1.71 -7.47 -11.05
CA ARG A 682 2.63 -7.90 -12.12
C ARG A 682 3.80 -6.94 -12.33
N LEU A 683 3.68 -5.69 -11.89
CA LEU A 683 4.73 -4.68 -12.01
C LEU A 683 5.84 -4.84 -10.97
N GLN A 684 5.65 -5.73 -9.99
CA GLN A 684 6.71 -6.17 -9.08
C GLN A 684 7.69 -7.08 -9.83
N THR A 685 8.67 -6.47 -10.50
CA THR A 685 9.69 -7.16 -11.31
C THR A 685 10.59 -8.10 -10.50
N SER A 686 10.67 -7.89 -9.18
CA SER A 686 11.39 -8.74 -8.23
C SER A 686 10.42 -9.31 -7.20
N CYS A 687 10.12 -10.60 -7.31
CA CYS A 687 9.36 -11.38 -6.32
C CYS A 687 10.20 -12.58 -5.85
N PRO A 688 11.20 -12.36 -4.98
CA PRO A 688 12.13 -13.41 -4.59
C PRO A 688 11.37 -14.54 -3.90
N GLN A 689 11.50 -15.76 -4.44
CA GLN A 689 10.92 -16.99 -3.89
C GLN A 689 11.94 -17.79 -3.04
N TYR A 690 13.16 -17.27 -2.94
CA TYR A 690 14.26 -17.86 -2.20
C TYR A 690 15.14 -16.76 -1.61
N HIS A 691 15.86 -17.12 -0.56
CA HIS A 691 16.84 -16.28 0.10
C HIS A 691 18.21 -16.97 0.01
N CYS A 692 19.20 -16.28 -0.56
CA CYS A 692 20.59 -16.75 -0.54
C CYS A 692 21.21 -16.37 0.81
N ALA A 693 21.27 -17.33 1.74
CA ALA A 693 21.88 -17.14 3.05
C ALA A 693 23.41 -17.18 2.94
N SER A 694 24.08 -16.09 3.32
CA SER A 694 25.54 -16.05 3.44
C SER A 694 26.00 -16.96 4.59
N THR A 695 27.02 -17.78 4.36
CA THR A 695 27.62 -18.66 5.38
C THR A 695 28.80 -18.00 6.11
N VAL A 696 28.95 -16.67 6.00
CA VAL A 696 30.07 -15.92 6.57
C VAL A 696 29.57 -15.00 7.69
N ASN A 697 30.30 -14.94 8.80
CA ASN A 697 30.03 -14.07 9.95
C ASN A 697 28.57 -14.15 10.45
N CYS A 698 28.05 -15.35 10.75
CA CYS A 698 26.66 -15.54 11.19
C CYS A 698 26.25 -14.64 12.37
N ASN A 699 27.17 -14.35 13.30
CA ASN A 699 26.91 -13.54 14.49
C ASN A 699 26.63 -12.06 14.18
N SER A 700 27.13 -11.52 13.06
CA SER A 700 26.89 -10.13 12.66
C SER A 700 25.70 -9.97 11.71
N GLN A 701 25.04 -11.07 11.33
CA GLN A 701 23.87 -11.04 10.46
C GLN A 701 22.60 -10.71 11.27
N PRO A 702 21.57 -10.11 10.63
CA PRO A 702 20.30 -9.82 11.28
C PRO A 702 19.68 -11.07 11.94
N VAL A 703 19.08 -10.89 13.12
CA VAL A 703 18.35 -11.94 13.83
C VAL A 703 17.01 -12.14 13.13
N LEU A 704 16.96 -13.14 12.25
CA LEU A 704 15.77 -13.57 11.49
C LEU A 704 15.58 -15.06 11.75
N PRO A 705 14.87 -15.44 12.82
CA PRO A 705 14.85 -16.82 13.28
C PRO A 705 14.28 -17.77 12.23
N VAL A 706 14.78 -19.01 12.24
CA VAL A 706 14.31 -20.09 11.36
C VAL A 706 14.15 -21.37 12.16
N CYS A 707 13.14 -22.15 11.83
CA CYS A 707 12.89 -23.46 12.44
C CYS A 707 13.43 -24.57 11.52
N ASP A 708 14.12 -25.53 12.12
CA ASP A 708 14.52 -26.76 11.42
C ASP A 708 13.47 -27.88 11.54
N THR A 709 13.64 -28.95 10.76
CA THR A 709 12.73 -30.10 10.77
C THR A 709 12.74 -30.88 12.08
N ASP A 710 13.73 -30.66 12.94
CA ASP A 710 13.87 -31.31 14.24
C ASP A 710 13.23 -30.47 15.37
N GLY A 711 12.57 -29.35 15.03
CA GLY A 711 11.90 -28.47 15.99
C GLY A 711 12.86 -27.55 16.75
N ARG A 712 14.07 -27.29 16.24
CA ARG A 712 15.04 -26.36 16.85
C ARG A 712 15.03 -25.03 16.13
N THR A 713 14.95 -23.96 16.93
CA THR A 713 15.02 -22.59 16.43
C THR A 713 16.47 -22.16 16.32
N HIS A 714 16.85 -21.63 15.16
CA HIS A 714 18.15 -21.02 14.91
C HIS A 714 18.00 -19.50 14.82
N ALA A 715 18.98 -18.74 15.30
CA ALA A 715 18.92 -17.28 15.35
C ALA A 715 18.80 -16.62 13.97
N ASN A 716 19.42 -17.23 12.95
CA ASN A 716 19.31 -16.84 11.56
C ASN A 716 19.58 -18.01 10.61
N ALA A 717 19.28 -17.80 9.33
CA ALA A 717 19.53 -18.74 8.25
C ALA A 717 20.99 -19.22 8.16
N CYS A 718 21.97 -18.37 8.49
CA CYS A 718 23.39 -18.75 8.51
C CYS A 718 23.67 -19.82 9.57
N HIS A 719 23.17 -19.64 10.80
CA HIS A 719 23.31 -20.64 11.85
C HIS A 719 22.65 -21.98 11.50
N LEU A 720 21.46 -21.95 10.88
CA LEU A 720 20.80 -23.15 10.38
C LEU A 720 21.70 -23.91 9.40
N VAL A 721 22.20 -23.23 8.37
CA VAL A 721 23.05 -23.83 7.34
C VAL A 721 24.36 -24.37 7.94
N MET A 722 25.00 -23.60 8.81
CA MET A 722 26.25 -24.01 9.48
C MET A 722 26.06 -25.20 10.43
N SER A 723 24.85 -25.40 10.96
CA SER A 723 24.52 -26.55 11.81
C SER A 723 24.26 -27.85 11.03
N GLY A 724 24.19 -27.79 9.70
CA GLY A 724 23.89 -28.95 8.84
C GLY A 724 22.46 -29.49 8.97
N ARG A 725 21.55 -28.72 9.58
CA ARG A 725 20.14 -29.10 9.78
C ARG A 725 19.30 -28.73 8.57
N LYS A 726 18.16 -29.42 8.40
CA LYS A 726 17.24 -29.18 7.29
C LYS A 726 16.25 -28.08 7.65
N PHE A 727 16.08 -27.13 6.73
CA PHE A 727 15.10 -26.06 6.84
C PHE A 727 13.67 -26.62 6.90
N ALA A 728 12.86 -26.14 7.85
CA ALA A 728 11.42 -26.40 7.89
C ALA A 728 10.61 -25.17 7.45
N TYR A 729 10.77 -24.05 8.15
CA TYR A 729 10.04 -22.80 7.85
C TYR A 729 10.73 -21.58 8.51
N TRP A 730 10.33 -20.38 8.08
CA TRP A 730 10.81 -19.11 8.64
C TRP A 730 10.08 -18.75 9.93
N GLY A 731 10.80 -18.16 10.89
CA GLY A 731 10.29 -17.83 12.22
C GLY A 731 10.80 -18.79 13.29
N VAL A 732 10.38 -18.53 14.53
CA VAL A 732 10.65 -19.43 15.66
C VAL A 732 9.85 -20.72 15.51
N CYS A 733 10.34 -21.82 16.05
CA CYS A 733 9.55 -23.05 16.11
C CYS A 733 8.26 -22.80 16.92
N MET A 734 7.14 -23.28 16.39
CA MET A 734 5.82 -23.00 16.93
C MET A 734 5.36 -24.15 17.81
N GLU A 735 4.56 -23.81 18.81
CA GLU A 735 3.93 -24.76 19.72
C GLU A 735 2.43 -24.84 19.42
N GLY A 736 1.82 -26.01 19.62
CA GLY A 736 0.39 -26.21 19.37
C GLY A 736 0.01 -26.51 17.91
N CYS A 737 0.98 -26.82 17.05
CA CYS A 737 0.79 -27.37 15.71
C CYS A 737 1.49 -28.74 15.59
N SER A 738 1.03 -29.57 14.65
CA SER A 738 1.70 -30.82 14.31
C SER A 738 2.91 -30.59 13.40
N ALA A 739 4.08 -31.07 13.83
CA ALA A 739 5.27 -31.17 12.98
C ALA A 739 5.25 -32.43 12.08
N ALA A 740 4.25 -33.31 12.24
CA ALA A 740 4.22 -34.63 11.63
C ALA A 740 3.44 -34.66 10.31
N GLY A 741 4.12 -35.08 9.24
CA GLY A 741 3.53 -35.42 7.94
C GLY A 741 3.12 -34.19 7.10
N PRO A 742 3.03 -34.35 5.77
CA PRO A 742 2.62 -33.26 4.89
C PRO A 742 1.14 -32.93 5.05
N VAL A 743 0.79 -31.68 4.77
CA VAL A 743 -0.59 -31.17 4.82
C VAL A 743 -0.90 -30.34 3.57
N CYS A 744 -2.16 -30.31 3.16
CA CYS A 744 -2.62 -29.42 2.12
C CYS A 744 -3.12 -28.12 2.73
N GLY A 745 -2.55 -26.98 2.31
CA GLY A 745 -3.05 -25.66 2.69
C GLY A 745 -4.28 -25.27 1.89
N VAL A 746 -5.12 -24.40 2.45
CA VAL A 746 -6.29 -23.82 1.73
C VAL A 746 -5.92 -23.04 0.47
N ASN A 747 -4.64 -22.68 0.31
CA ASN A 747 -4.07 -22.08 -0.89
C ASN A 747 -3.72 -23.10 -2.00
N GLY A 748 -3.97 -24.39 -1.79
CA GLY A 748 -3.64 -25.45 -2.73
C GLY A 748 -2.15 -25.80 -2.80
N VAL A 749 -1.36 -25.38 -1.81
CA VAL A 749 0.07 -25.72 -1.69
C VAL A 749 0.26 -26.82 -0.65
N THR A 750 1.12 -27.79 -0.96
CA THR A 750 1.49 -28.86 0.00
C THR A 750 2.64 -28.38 0.88
N TYR A 751 2.40 -28.38 2.19
CA TYR A 751 3.37 -28.04 3.22
C TYR A 751 3.94 -29.32 3.86
N ILE A 752 5.18 -29.24 4.35
CA ILE A 752 5.83 -30.39 5.00
C ILE A 752 5.22 -30.75 6.36
N SER A 753 4.50 -29.82 6.98
CA SER A 753 3.84 -29.95 8.29
C SER A 753 2.78 -28.86 8.48
N GLU A 754 1.90 -29.04 9.47
CA GLU A 754 0.92 -28.02 9.88
C GLU A 754 1.62 -26.75 10.37
N CYS A 755 2.70 -26.91 11.14
CA CYS A 755 3.52 -25.78 11.57
C CYS A 755 4.08 -24.99 10.37
N ALA A 756 4.55 -25.66 9.31
CA ALA A 756 5.04 -24.95 8.13
C ALA A 756 3.95 -24.12 7.44
N ALA A 757 2.72 -24.66 7.33
CA ALA A 757 1.58 -23.92 6.78
C ALA A 757 1.24 -22.69 7.63
N TRP A 758 1.18 -22.86 8.95
CA TRP A 758 0.85 -21.78 9.88
C TRP A 758 1.92 -20.68 9.93
N ALA A 759 3.19 -21.00 9.70
CA ALA A 759 4.27 -20.02 9.68
C ALA A 759 4.12 -19.02 8.51
N GLU A 760 3.44 -19.45 7.44
CA GLU A 760 3.09 -18.63 6.28
C GLU A 760 1.67 -18.05 6.36
N TYR A 761 1.06 -18.04 7.55
CA TYR A 761 -0.34 -17.62 7.77
C TYR A 761 -1.37 -18.47 7.01
N VAL A 762 -1.02 -19.66 6.52
CA VAL A 762 -1.94 -20.52 5.77
C VAL A 762 -2.65 -21.50 6.68
N SER A 763 -3.97 -21.58 6.54
CA SER A 763 -4.79 -22.56 7.24
C SER A 763 -4.71 -23.94 6.55
N VAL A 764 -4.71 -25.02 7.33
CA VAL A 764 -4.65 -26.40 6.80
C VAL A 764 -6.04 -26.86 6.34
N ASP A 765 -6.17 -27.28 5.08
CA ASP A 765 -7.42 -27.81 4.52
C ASP A 765 -7.65 -29.26 4.98
N TYR A 766 -6.67 -30.14 4.73
CA TYR A 766 -6.69 -31.55 5.14
C TYR A 766 -5.26 -32.12 5.28
N ALA A 767 -5.16 -33.27 5.94
CA ALA A 767 -3.90 -34.00 6.10
C ALA A 767 -3.48 -34.73 4.82
N GLY A 768 -2.18 -34.77 4.54
CA GLY A 768 -1.62 -35.32 3.30
C GLY A 768 -1.32 -34.26 2.23
N PRO A 769 -0.76 -34.65 1.07
CA PRO A 769 -0.50 -33.73 -0.03
C PRO A 769 -1.82 -33.25 -0.67
N CYS A 770 -1.77 -32.12 -1.39
CA CYS A 770 -2.93 -31.64 -2.13
C CYS A 770 -3.30 -32.57 -3.30
N LEU A 771 -4.59 -32.91 -3.42
CA LEU A 771 -5.11 -33.88 -4.40
C LEU A 771 -6.19 -33.32 -5.32
N ALA A 772 -6.93 -32.30 -4.87
CA ALA A 772 -8.01 -31.69 -5.63
C ALA A 772 -8.13 -30.19 -5.31
N VAL A 773 -8.88 -29.47 -6.14
CA VAL A 773 -9.26 -28.07 -5.93
C VAL A 773 -10.77 -28.00 -5.74
N GLY A 774 -11.21 -27.37 -4.65
CA GLY A 774 -12.63 -27.24 -4.35
C GLY A 774 -13.33 -26.25 -5.28
N PRO A 775 -14.46 -26.61 -5.92
CA PRO A 775 -15.27 -25.66 -6.69
C PRO A 775 -15.82 -24.55 -5.79
N ILE A 776 -15.90 -23.32 -6.33
CA ILE A 776 -16.36 -22.15 -5.59
C ILE A 776 -17.88 -22.16 -5.55
N SER A 777 -18.46 -22.10 -4.35
CA SER A 777 -19.91 -21.93 -4.14
C SER A 777 -20.17 -21.43 -2.72
N ASP A 778 -21.33 -20.81 -2.52
CA ASP A 778 -21.72 -20.24 -1.22
C ASP A 778 -22.30 -21.31 -0.26
N LEU A 779 -22.49 -22.56 -0.72
CA LEU A 779 -22.97 -23.67 0.11
C LEU A 779 -21.90 -24.10 1.12
N MET A 780 -22.30 -24.34 2.36
CA MET A 780 -21.42 -24.70 3.47
C MET A 780 -21.31 -26.21 3.61
N GLU A 781 -20.47 -26.81 2.76
CA GLU A 781 -20.30 -28.27 2.65
C GLU A 781 -18.88 -28.60 2.17
N PRO A 782 -18.42 -29.86 2.37
CA PRO A 782 -17.22 -30.35 1.72
C PRO A 782 -17.33 -30.21 0.19
N LYS A 783 -16.33 -29.56 -0.43
CA LYS A 783 -16.34 -29.24 -1.86
C LYS A 783 -15.70 -30.29 -2.74
N CYS A 784 -14.83 -31.11 -2.17
CA CYS A 784 -14.12 -32.16 -2.89
C CYS A 784 -14.73 -33.52 -2.57
N THR A 785 -15.07 -34.28 -3.61
CA THR A 785 -15.67 -35.62 -3.52
C THR A 785 -14.63 -36.74 -3.71
N PHE A 786 -13.35 -36.43 -3.52
CA PHE A 786 -12.27 -37.38 -3.73
C PHE A 786 -12.07 -38.24 -2.48
N ASP A 787 -12.26 -39.56 -2.58
CA ASP A 787 -12.32 -40.49 -1.43
C ASP A 787 -11.08 -40.47 -0.50
N ARG A 788 -9.94 -39.98 -0.98
CA ARG A 788 -8.71 -39.86 -0.17
C ARG A 788 -8.62 -38.56 0.63
N ILE A 789 -9.52 -37.61 0.39
CA ILE A 789 -9.59 -36.35 1.13
C ILE A 789 -10.57 -36.53 2.29
N ILE A 790 -10.03 -36.56 3.51
CA ILE A 790 -10.82 -36.66 4.74
C ILE A 790 -10.77 -35.30 5.43
N CYS A 791 -11.91 -34.64 5.51
CA CYS A 791 -11.99 -33.34 6.17
C CYS A 791 -11.86 -33.47 7.69
N PRO A 792 -11.07 -32.59 8.34
CA PRO A 792 -11.01 -32.56 9.79
C PRO A 792 -12.37 -32.20 10.38
N PRO A 793 -12.74 -32.73 11.56
CA PRO A 793 -13.99 -32.35 12.22
C PRO A 793 -13.97 -30.88 12.62
N LEU A 794 -15.14 -30.24 12.58
CA LEU A 794 -15.29 -28.87 13.05
C LEU A 794 -15.02 -28.81 14.56
N LYS A 795 -14.30 -27.77 15.01
CA LYS A 795 -13.90 -27.59 16.42
C LYS A 795 -15.07 -27.46 17.40
N ASN A 796 -16.26 -27.14 16.91
CA ASN A 796 -17.48 -27.03 17.70
C ASN A 796 -18.66 -27.60 16.89
N GLN A 797 -19.53 -28.37 17.55
CA GLN A 797 -20.70 -29.01 16.94
C GLN A 797 -21.78 -28.02 16.50
N ASN A 798 -21.88 -26.85 17.15
CA ASN A 798 -22.85 -25.81 16.82
C ASN A 798 -22.43 -24.94 15.62
N CYS A 799 -21.22 -25.16 15.10
CA CYS A 799 -20.70 -24.38 13.98
C CYS A 799 -21.06 -25.04 12.64
N LEU A 800 -21.69 -24.28 11.74
CA LEU A 800 -21.97 -24.72 10.36
C LEU A 800 -20.70 -24.71 9.49
N GLY A 801 -19.79 -23.77 9.76
CA GLY A 801 -18.49 -23.63 9.12
C GLY A 801 -18.54 -23.13 7.67
N PHE A 802 -17.52 -22.41 7.23
CA PHE A 802 -17.41 -21.90 5.85
C PHE A 802 -16.28 -22.61 5.11
N THR A 803 -16.39 -22.73 3.78
CA THR A 803 -15.31 -23.30 2.95
C THR A 803 -14.61 -22.19 2.16
N ALA A 804 -13.28 -22.12 2.28
CA ALA A 804 -12.49 -21.10 1.60
C ALA A 804 -12.47 -21.32 0.07
N PRO A 805 -12.37 -20.27 -0.77
CA PRO A 805 -12.35 -20.43 -2.23
C PRO A 805 -11.19 -21.28 -2.72
N GLY A 806 -11.49 -22.43 -3.34
CA GLY A 806 -10.48 -23.40 -3.81
C GLY A 806 -10.13 -24.49 -2.79
N ALA A 807 -10.60 -24.38 -1.54
CA ALA A 807 -10.41 -25.39 -0.50
C ALA A 807 -11.52 -26.46 -0.51
N CYS A 808 -11.22 -27.62 0.07
CA CYS A 808 -12.12 -28.77 0.11
C CYS A 808 -12.98 -28.80 1.38
N CYS A 809 -12.44 -28.36 2.53
CA CYS A 809 -13.03 -28.64 3.84
C CYS A 809 -13.56 -27.38 4.55
N PRO A 810 -14.72 -27.47 5.21
CA PRO A 810 -15.29 -26.35 5.96
C PRO A 810 -14.52 -26.09 7.27
N LYS A 811 -14.53 -24.83 7.72
CA LYS A 811 -13.88 -24.38 8.95
C LYS A 811 -14.73 -23.44 9.78
N CYS A 812 -14.43 -23.38 11.07
CA CYS A 812 -15.08 -22.49 12.02
C CYS A 812 -14.20 -21.27 12.35
N GLY A 813 -14.81 -20.10 12.33
CA GLY A 813 -14.14 -18.83 12.64
C GLY A 813 -14.75 -17.68 11.86
N GLY A 814 -14.15 -16.50 11.99
CA GLY A 814 -14.47 -15.36 11.14
C GLY A 814 -13.81 -15.51 9.77
N ALA A 815 -14.52 -15.17 8.69
CA ALA A 815 -14.01 -15.24 7.32
C ALA A 815 -14.34 -13.97 6.54
N LEU A 816 -13.34 -13.48 5.81
CA LEU A 816 -13.37 -12.24 5.04
C LEU A 816 -12.82 -12.45 3.62
N ARG A 817 -13.47 -11.83 2.65
CA ARG A 817 -12.92 -11.61 1.30
C ARG A 817 -12.56 -10.15 1.14
N ILE A 818 -11.31 -9.86 0.85
CA ILE A 818 -10.77 -8.50 0.77
C ILE A 818 -10.34 -8.21 -0.66
N LEU A 819 -10.96 -7.18 -1.23
CA LEU A 819 -10.58 -6.57 -2.50
C LEU A 819 -9.49 -5.51 -2.26
N TYR A 820 -8.56 -5.39 -3.20
CA TYR A 820 -7.46 -4.45 -3.14
C TYR A 820 -7.20 -3.78 -4.49
N SER A 821 -6.75 -2.52 -4.46
CA SER A 821 -6.42 -1.72 -5.63
C SER A 821 -5.00 -2.01 -6.10
N LYS A 822 -4.88 -2.67 -7.27
CA LYS A 822 -3.58 -2.90 -7.92
C LYS A 822 -2.95 -1.59 -8.36
N LYS A 823 -3.76 -0.65 -8.88
CA LYS A 823 -3.30 0.68 -9.31
C LYS A 823 -2.64 1.47 -8.19
N GLN A 824 -3.11 1.36 -6.94
CA GLN A 824 -2.46 2.01 -5.80
C GLN A 824 -1.11 1.39 -5.45
N ILE A 825 -1.01 0.05 -5.47
CA ILE A 825 0.26 -0.65 -5.27
C ILE A 825 1.26 -0.25 -6.36
N ASP A 826 0.81 -0.22 -7.61
CA ASP A 826 1.63 0.19 -8.76
C ASP A 826 2.13 1.63 -8.61
N ARG A 827 1.25 2.57 -8.22
CA ARG A 827 1.62 3.97 -7.96
C ARG A 827 2.65 4.11 -6.85
N ALA A 828 2.53 3.33 -5.77
CA ALA A 828 3.52 3.33 -4.70
C ALA A 828 4.89 2.84 -5.19
N LEU A 829 4.90 1.76 -5.98
CA LEU A 829 6.12 1.17 -6.55
C LEU A 829 6.78 2.06 -7.61
N TYR A 830 6.01 2.76 -8.45
CA TYR A 830 6.55 3.69 -9.45
C TYR A 830 6.97 5.03 -8.86
N GLY A 831 6.24 5.51 -7.85
CA GLY A 831 6.47 6.82 -7.27
C GLY A 831 7.71 6.91 -6.40
N THR A 832 8.29 5.76 -5.97
CA THR A 832 9.35 5.72 -4.95
C THR A 832 10.38 4.63 -5.21
N ASN A 833 11.57 4.78 -4.62
CA ASN A 833 12.65 3.80 -4.75
C ASN A 833 12.54 2.66 -3.73
N ILE A 834 11.32 2.18 -3.48
CA ILE A 834 11.09 1.09 -2.52
C ILE A 834 11.27 -0.25 -3.22
N SER A 835 11.92 -1.19 -2.54
CA SER A 835 11.97 -2.58 -2.97
C SER A 835 10.56 -3.14 -3.18
N ALA A 836 10.35 -3.82 -4.32
CA ALA A 836 9.12 -4.56 -4.58
C ALA A 836 8.74 -5.56 -3.48
N SER A 837 9.70 -5.97 -2.62
CA SER A 837 9.45 -6.83 -1.46
C SER A 837 8.69 -6.17 -0.31
N VAL A 838 8.53 -4.85 -0.28
CA VAL A 838 7.86 -4.15 0.83
C VAL A 838 6.36 -4.38 0.85
N ILE A 839 5.70 -4.36 -0.32
CA ILE A 839 4.27 -4.61 -0.43
C ILE A 839 4.09 -6.05 -0.91
N ASN A 840 3.94 -6.98 0.01
CA ASN A 840 3.66 -8.39 -0.29
C ASN A 840 2.55 -8.92 0.63
N LEU A 841 1.99 -10.08 0.27
CA LEU A 841 0.89 -10.68 1.01
C LEU A 841 1.26 -10.94 2.48
N ASN A 842 2.44 -11.48 2.75
CA ASN A 842 2.87 -11.81 4.11
C ASN A 842 2.96 -10.56 5.01
N ASN A 843 3.45 -9.44 4.48
CA ASN A 843 3.51 -8.18 5.20
C ASN A 843 2.11 -7.62 5.47
N ILE A 844 1.17 -7.75 4.52
CA ILE A 844 -0.24 -7.36 4.71
C ILE A 844 -0.90 -8.23 5.79
N LEU A 845 -0.74 -9.55 5.74
CA LEU A 845 -1.30 -10.46 6.74
C LEU A 845 -0.71 -10.18 8.13
N LYS A 846 0.62 -9.98 8.22
CA LYS A 846 1.30 -9.59 9.46
C LYS A 846 0.83 -8.25 10.00
N ALA A 847 0.51 -7.28 9.13
CA ALA A 847 -0.03 -6.00 9.54
C ALA A 847 -1.48 -6.16 10.04
N LEU A 848 -2.33 -6.92 9.34
CA LEU A 848 -3.70 -7.23 9.78
C LEU A 848 -3.73 -7.99 11.11
N GLU A 849 -2.82 -8.94 11.32
CA GLU A 849 -2.76 -9.73 12.56
C GLU A 849 -2.52 -8.87 13.81
N ARG A 850 -1.83 -7.72 13.69
CA ARG A 850 -1.61 -6.78 14.81
C ARG A 850 -2.92 -6.17 15.33
N HIS A 851 -3.96 -6.17 14.53
CA HIS A 851 -5.29 -5.71 14.92
C HIS A 851 -6.14 -6.78 15.61
N VAL A 852 -5.71 -8.05 15.57
CA VAL A 852 -6.32 -9.12 16.37
C VAL A 852 -5.79 -9.03 17.80
N LYS A 853 -6.63 -8.57 18.73
CA LYS A 853 -6.25 -8.26 20.14
C LYS A 853 -6.50 -9.40 21.11
N ILE A 854 -7.16 -10.46 20.64
CA ILE A 854 -7.52 -11.63 21.42
C ILE A 854 -6.45 -12.70 21.20
N ALA A 855 -5.93 -13.26 22.29
CA ALA A 855 -4.78 -14.16 22.22
C ALA A 855 -5.16 -15.54 21.66
N GLU A 856 -6.39 -15.99 21.93
CA GLU A 856 -6.93 -17.27 21.49
C GLU A 856 -7.28 -17.29 19.98
N CYS A 857 -7.23 -16.14 19.30
CA CYS A 857 -7.55 -16.00 17.88
C CYS A 857 -6.29 -15.74 17.06
N ALA A 858 -6.15 -16.43 15.93
CA ALA A 858 -5.07 -16.25 14.98
C ALA A 858 -5.61 -15.89 13.60
N LEU A 859 -4.96 -14.91 12.95
CA LEU A 859 -5.26 -14.52 11.58
C LEU A 859 -4.53 -15.46 10.62
N ARG A 860 -5.25 -15.95 9.63
CA ARG A 860 -4.73 -16.73 8.50
C ARG A 860 -5.19 -16.08 7.21
N GLY A 861 -4.46 -16.26 6.11
CA GLY A 861 -4.93 -15.78 4.82
C GLY A 861 -4.05 -16.18 3.66
N TYR A 862 -4.60 -16.03 2.46
CA TYR A 862 -3.91 -16.33 1.20
C TYR A 862 -4.52 -15.51 0.05
N LEU A 863 -3.83 -15.46 -1.09
CA LEU A 863 -4.37 -14.92 -2.33
C LEU A 863 -5.15 -16.02 -3.05
N THR A 864 -6.44 -15.81 -3.27
CA THR A 864 -7.33 -16.75 -3.95
C THR A 864 -7.08 -16.81 -5.45
N ILE A 865 -7.58 -17.86 -6.09
CA ILE A 865 -7.58 -18.00 -7.56
C ILE A 865 -8.40 -16.90 -8.27
N GLU A 866 -9.30 -16.22 -7.56
CA GLU A 866 -10.08 -15.07 -8.06
C GLU A 866 -9.29 -13.74 -7.91
N LEU A 867 -8.04 -13.80 -7.44
CA LEU A 867 -7.14 -12.66 -7.19
C LEU A 867 -7.66 -11.71 -6.09
N GLU A 868 -8.31 -12.27 -5.08
CA GLU A 868 -8.74 -11.58 -3.86
C GLU A 868 -7.98 -12.12 -2.66
N ILE A 869 -7.78 -11.29 -1.64
CA ILE A 869 -7.15 -11.74 -0.39
C ILE A 869 -8.25 -12.35 0.49
N PHE A 870 -8.14 -13.64 0.77
CA PHE A 870 -9.04 -14.32 1.71
C PHE A 870 -8.38 -14.41 3.07
N VAL A 871 -9.08 -13.95 4.10
CA VAL A 871 -8.58 -13.91 5.48
C VAL A 871 -9.55 -14.65 6.39
N THR A 872 -9.02 -15.46 7.29
CA THR A 872 -9.78 -16.11 8.35
C THR A 872 -9.21 -15.75 9.71
N VAL A 873 -10.07 -15.58 10.71
CA VAL A 873 -9.68 -15.45 12.11
C VAL A 873 -10.21 -16.68 12.83
N GLU A 874 -9.30 -17.60 13.10
CA GLU A 874 -9.59 -18.92 13.62
C GLU A 874 -9.15 -19.03 15.08
N THR A 875 -9.87 -19.83 15.86
CA THR A 875 -9.46 -20.14 17.24
C THR A 875 -8.28 -21.12 17.26
N MET A 876 -7.31 -20.85 18.14
CA MET A 876 -6.15 -21.71 18.40
C MET A 876 -6.45 -22.82 19.42
N LEU A 877 -7.63 -22.80 20.04
CA LEU A 877 -8.06 -23.81 21.01
C LEU A 877 -8.56 -25.07 20.30
N ASP A 878 -8.37 -26.24 20.92
CA ASP A 878 -8.82 -27.51 20.36
C ASP A 878 -10.34 -27.69 20.55
N ASN A 879 -10.87 -27.29 21.71
CA ASN A 879 -12.30 -27.34 22.07
C ASN A 879 -12.77 -25.96 22.59
N PRO A 880 -13.05 -24.99 21.71
CA PRO A 880 -13.48 -23.64 22.09
C PRO A 880 -14.95 -23.62 22.56
N THR A 881 -15.28 -22.74 23.50
CA THR A 881 -16.68 -22.42 23.83
C THR A 881 -17.35 -21.60 22.73
N ASP A 882 -18.68 -21.54 22.72
CA ASP A 882 -19.43 -20.69 21.77
C ASP A 882 -19.01 -19.21 21.88
N LEU A 883 -18.74 -18.73 23.10
CA LEU A 883 -18.23 -17.38 23.34
C LEU A 883 -16.85 -17.15 22.71
N GLN A 884 -15.90 -18.07 22.93
CA GLN A 884 -14.54 -17.95 22.38
C GLN A 884 -14.53 -17.97 20.85
N LEU A 885 -15.39 -18.80 20.25
CA LEU A 885 -15.55 -18.84 18.80
C LEU A 885 -16.19 -17.53 18.28
N ASN A 886 -17.22 -17.03 18.97
CA ASN A 886 -17.89 -15.79 18.60
C ASN A 886 -16.96 -14.58 18.69
N VAL A 887 -16.07 -14.53 19.68
CA VAL A 887 -15.08 -13.45 19.80
C VAL A 887 -14.10 -13.44 18.60
N CYS A 888 -13.64 -14.60 18.13
CA CYS A 888 -12.80 -14.64 16.92
C CYS A 888 -13.54 -14.19 15.66
N ILE A 889 -14.85 -14.47 15.58
CA ILE A 889 -15.73 -13.95 14.52
C ILE A 889 -15.79 -12.42 14.57
N LEU A 890 -16.04 -11.85 15.75
CA LEU A 890 -16.11 -10.40 15.95
C LEU A 890 -14.78 -9.70 15.65
N GLU A 891 -13.63 -10.32 15.97
CA GLU A 891 -12.32 -9.78 15.59
C GLU A 891 -12.14 -9.72 14.06
N ALA A 892 -12.69 -10.67 13.30
CA ALA A 892 -12.70 -10.60 11.84
C ALA A 892 -13.63 -9.48 11.33
N GLU A 893 -14.85 -9.39 11.85
CA GLU A 893 -15.79 -8.32 11.47
C GLU A 893 -15.23 -6.92 11.76
N LYS A 894 -14.54 -6.75 12.89
CA LYS A 894 -13.81 -5.52 13.24
C LYS A 894 -12.77 -5.16 12.16
N ILE A 895 -12.00 -6.12 11.66
CA ILE A 895 -11.06 -5.89 10.56
C ILE A 895 -11.79 -5.47 9.29
N ALA A 896 -12.90 -6.14 8.97
CA ALA A 896 -13.70 -5.78 7.80
C ALA A 896 -14.22 -4.35 7.87
N ASP A 897 -14.72 -3.93 9.03
CA ASP A 897 -15.21 -2.57 9.25
C ASP A 897 -14.11 -1.52 9.13
N MET A 898 -12.94 -1.76 9.73
CA MET A 898 -11.79 -0.86 9.62
C MET A 898 -11.36 -0.62 8.16
N ILE A 899 -11.35 -1.68 7.32
CA ILE A 899 -11.05 -1.56 5.89
C ILE A 899 -12.16 -0.78 5.19
N ASN A 900 -13.41 -1.15 5.46
CA ASN A 900 -14.60 -0.60 4.82
C ASN A 900 -14.82 0.89 5.11
N ARG A 901 -14.36 1.39 6.24
CA ARG A 901 -14.47 2.80 6.65
C ARG A 901 -13.22 3.61 6.34
N GLU A 902 -12.19 2.95 5.83
CA GLU A 902 -10.88 3.56 5.64
C GLU A 902 -10.39 4.17 6.97
N SER A 903 -10.40 3.35 8.03
CA SER A 903 -9.87 3.73 9.34
C SER A 903 -8.41 4.13 9.20
N VAL A 904 -7.97 5.10 9.99
CA VAL A 904 -6.59 5.62 9.96
C VAL A 904 -5.58 4.49 10.19
N LEU A 905 -5.92 3.51 11.03
CA LEU A 905 -5.11 2.31 11.29
C LEU A 905 -4.78 1.50 10.01
N ILE A 906 -5.68 1.53 9.03
CA ILE A 906 -5.53 0.86 7.74
C ILE A 906 -4.89 1.81 6.72
N THR A 907 -5.33 3.07 6.65
CA THR A 907 -4.85 4.02 5.62
C THR A 907 -3.45 4.57 5.88
N SER A 908 -2.98 4.55 7.14
CA SER A 908 -1.63 4.98 7.50
C SER A 908 -0.55 3.97 7.11
N ASP A 909 -0.86 2.67 7.09
CA ASP A 909 0.09 1.65 6.63
C ASP A 909 0.09 1.57 5.11
N LEU A 910 1.28 1.60 4.49
CA LEU A 910 1.40 1.62 3.03
C LEU A 910 0.74 0.39 2.37
N GLY A 911 0.94 -0.81 2.93
CA GLY A 911 0.39 -2.05 2.39
C GLY A 911 -1.12 -2.13 2.59
N LEU A 912 -1.60 -1.86 3.81
CA LEU A 912 -3.02 -1.92 4.13
C LEU A 912 -3.85 -0.82 3.45
N SER A 913 -3.24 0.33 3.13
CA SER A 913 -3.95 1.44 2.46
C SER A 913 -4.47 1.09 1.06
N SER A 914 -3.96 0.01 0.46
CA SER A 914 -4.39 -0.51 -0.84
C SER A 914 -5.67 -1.35 -0.76
N LEU A 915 -6.09 -1.77 0.43
CA LEU A 915 -7.32 -2.55 0.65
C LEU A 915 -8.53 -1.63 0.47
N THR A 916 -9.52 -2.06 -0.30
CA THR A 916 -10.65 -1.21 -0.71
C THR A 916 -11.98 -1.67 -0.15
N TYR A 917 -12.23 -2.98 -0.12
CA TYR A 917 -13.51 -3.51 0.33
C TYR A 917 -13.37 -4.89 0.96
N ALA A 918 -13.98 -5.10 2.13
CA ALA A 918 -13.98 -6.36 2.86
C ALA A 918 -15.42 -6.89 3.02
N LEU A 919 -15.65 -8.12 2.57
CA LEU A 919 -16.91 -8.85 2.64
C LEU A 919 -16.82 -9.94 3.70
N THR A 920 -17.79 -9.99 4.62
CA THR A 920 -17.92 -11.09 5.59
C THR A 920 -18.61 -12.28 4.94
N VAL A 921 -18.06 -13.49 5.11
CA VAL A 921 -18.57 -14.73 4.47
C VAL A 921 -18.73 -15.90 5.43
N HIS A 922 -18.74 -15.64 6.74
CA HIS A 922 -18.91 -16.65 7.79
C HIS A 922 -20.34 -16.67 8.36
N THR A 923 -20.64 -17.66 9.20
CA THR A 923 -21.91 -17.78 9.95
C THR A 923 -21.68 -17.78 11.46
N TYR A 924 -22.70 -17.35 12.20
CA TYR A 924 -22.71 -17.39 13.66
C TYR A 924 -23.08 -18.78 14.21
N PRO A 925 -22.48 -19.22 15.34
CA PRO A 925 -22.76 -20.54 15.95
C PRO A 925 -24.23 -20.74 16.36
N THR A 926 -24.97 -19.66 16.66
CA THR A 926 -26.34 -19.75 17.20
C THR A 926 -27.44 -19.76 16.14
N GLN A 927 -27.14 -19.47 14.87
CA GLN A 927 -28.16 -19.48 13.80
C GLN A 927 -28.57 -20.90 13.37
N GLY A 928 -27.89 -21.95 13.84
CA GLY A 928 -28.23 -23.34 13.61
C GLY A 928 -29.27 -23.95 14.58
N ALA A 929 -29.64 -23.23 15.65
CA ALA A 929 -30.53 -23.76 16.69
C ALA A 929 -32.01 -23.37 16.52
N ASN A 930 -32.49 -23.11 15.30
CA ASN A 930 -33.90 -23.34 14.98
C ASN A 930 -34.08 -24.81 14.57
N SER A 931 -33.66 -25.74 15.45
CA SER A 931 -34.30 -27.04 15.47
C SER A 931 -35.77 -26.76 15.80
N VAL A 932 -36.63 -26.80 14.79
CA VAL A 932 -38.06 -26.99 15.00
C VAL A 932 -38.15 -28.23 15.90
N ARG A 933 -38.36 -28.02 17.21
CA ARG A 933 -38.82 -29.09 18.09
C ARG A 933 -40.22 -29.39 17.61
N LEU A 934 -40.32 -30.23 16.58
CA LEU A 934 -41.53 -30.99 16.30
C LEU A 934 -41.76 -31.80 17.58
N SER A 935 -42.61 -31.25 18.44
CA SER A 935 -43.01 -31.90 19.67
C SER A 935 -43.52 -33.27 19.28
N ILE A 936 -42.81 -34.32 19.71
CA ILE A 936 -43.18 -35.72 19.51
C ILE A 936 -44.62 -35.97 20.03
N GLY A 937 -45.11 -35.10 20.92
CA GLY A 937 -46.51 -35.07 21.36
C GLY A 937 -47.55 -34.80 20.25
N ALA A 938 -47.22 -34.04 19.20
CA ALA A 938 -48.14 -33.78 18.09
C ALA A 938 -48.25 -34.97 17.13
N LEU A 939 -47.16 -35.72 16.93
CA LEU A 939 -47.16 -36.98 16.15
C LEU A 939 -47.91 -38.11 16.89
N LEU A 940 -47.79 -38.18 18.22
CA LEU A 940 -48.53 -39.15 19.04
C LEU A 940 -50.02 -38.81 19.16
N ALA A 941 -50.40 -37.52 19.18
CA ALA A 941 -51.80 -37.11 19.15
C ALA A 941 -52.48 -37.45 17.80
N CYS A 942 -51.77 -37.29 16.68
CA CYS A 942 -52.27 -37.69 15.36
C CYS A 942 -52.38 -39.21 15.19
N LEU A 943 -51.46 -40.00 15.77
CA LEU A 943 -51.55 -41.46 15.79
C LEU A 943 -52.68 -41.98 16.69
N GLY A 944 -52.95 -41.32 17.82
CA GLY A 944 -54.07 -41.67 18.71
C GLY A 944 -55.45 -41.44 18.06
N ILE A 945 -55.60 -40.41 17.23
CA ILE A 945 -56.85 -40.11 16.52
C ILE A 945 -57.07 -41.10 15.35
N TYR A 946 -56.01 -41.70 14.80
CA TYR A 946 -56.10 -42.69 13.72
C TYR A 946 -56.38 -44.12 14.22
N VAL A 947 -56.15 -44.40 15.51
CA VAL A 947 -56.43 -45.71 16.14
C VAL A 947 -57.81 -45.75 16.83
N LEU A 948 -58.43 -44.58 17.04
CA LEU A 948 -59.79 -44.43 17.59
C LEU A 948 -60.86 -44.09 16.54
N ARG A 949 -60.50 -44.16 15.25
CA ARG A 949 -61.42 -44.27 14.11
C ARG A 949 -61.26 -45.66 13.50
#